data_AF-A0AAV9R661-F1
#
_entry.id   AF-A0AAV9R661-F1
#
_cell.length_a   1.000
_cell.length_b   1.000
_cell.length_c   1.000
_cell.angle_alpha   90.00
_cell.angle_beta   90.00
_cell.angle_gamma   90.00
#
_symmetry.space_group_name_H-M   'P 1'
#
loop_
_entity.id
_entity.type
_entity.pdbx_description
1 polymer ?
#
loop_
_entity_poly.entity_id
_entity_poly.type
_entity_poly.pdbx_seq_one_letter_code
_entity_poly.pdbx_strand_id
1 'polypeptide(L)'
;MDDESDDADEETRFLVDLFCAAAEREHQTGEKILEQLASVCRYETFISTFDFMDDDDDDDFTKYQSDLLLDLYSQMKDYETKTGLSLLPSLQSVFQSAPPVWIINLSEIKTSILLEMLKLQPEKKPVKLMVCSREESEVRSFLQCLPYISQLRFDMFSSDRHEQTRFLVNLFCAAAEREQQTGEKMLEMLASVCRYEKFPLEEQDMDDEYQSDFLLDLYSQMKDCETKTGLSLLPSLQSVFQSAPAVWIIDLSERKTSILLEVLKLQSEKKPVKLMDCSHGESEVRSFLQCLPYISQLSCDPGFFQSVCSSISVKSREEVQLLVSLLQLLNFNLLLIGELRRKTCSSVGRVLQLCGSKVDLILTVSKMSWVRRGRVACPLVVEELSVVSTKAPPSPRALLKVSSSLASLLRFWTVGRLDLSESGLPAQSLLSLLLHDAPLTFRLSEESLQQLLVLLHEVQDQDLTLSSFNKFGGDLSSCQLNWELLHYLLQQPSAQTITVNLKKNPFLQERATQLLPFLHRMVLQRPSPSFVRTSIREIYRGHSSHMIPSLLRSLDHVINLSCTELDSEDCSALIFILRHSDGVRLKLLWSSIPAEGIQSILRMLHTVSDLSVDRNQLLSFIHSCAASDSQQEAASALLRTLQHSLDLSCSSCVELPEEDQAEPLRVTAADCRAVSTILRHSSRDTQLHLRDCEVEDSGLDLLFPVLDGVRLRVSKTVLVQLLTLLAVDSETDTMRRAVSLCRALGGELDLSHFTVDQKLCGSLVLMLDNSEGLTELDLSHCQLTDQLLLQLITHLHKVQVLE
;
A
#
# COMPACT_ATOMS: atom_id res chain seq x y z
N MET A 1 36.65 29.94 5.93
CA MET A 1 35.67 30.10 7.01
C MET A 1 36.36 30.76 8.21
N ASP A 2 37.06 31.88 8.00
CA ASP A 2 37.69 32.66 9.07
C ASP A 2 37.36 34.17 8.95
N ASP A 3 36.48 34.57 8.02
CA ASP A 3 36.18 36.00 7.72
C ASP A 3 34.79 36.46 8.24
N GLU A 4 33.89 35.56 8.68
CA GLU A 4 32.51 35.93 9.07
C GLU A 4 32.37 36.35 10.55
N SER A 5 33.34 36.06 11.41
CA SER A 5 33.25 36.42 12.84
C SER A 5 33.55 37.89 13.13
N ASP A 6 34.27 38.59 12.23
CA ASP A 6 34.65 39.99 12.44
C ASP A 6 33.49 40.98 12.14
N ASP A 7 32.57 40.64 11.23
CA ASP A 7 31.43 41.51 10.86
C ASP A 7 30.36 41.56 11.98
N ALA A 8 30.12 40.46 12.70
CA ALA A 8 29.13 40.35 13.76
C ALA A 8 29.42 41.25 14.98
N ASP A 9 30.68 41.28 15.37
CA ASP A 9 31.17 42.13 16.45
C ASP A 9 31.11 43.62 16.04
N GLU A 10 31.31 43.94 14.76
CA GLU A 10 31.22 45.31 14.26
C GLU A 10 29.77 45.82 14.20
N GLU A 11 28.82 44.98 13.77
CA GLU A 11 27.38 45.28 13.81
C GLU A 11 26.87 45.48 15.24
N THR A 12 27.18 44.55 16.14
CA THR A 12 26.81 44.64 17.56
C THR A 12 27.34 45.93 18.17
N ARG A 13 28.61 46.25 17.90
CA ARG A 13 29.28 47.44 18.43
C ARG A 13 28.69 48.73 17.88
N PHE A 14 28.37 48.78 16.59
CA PHE A 14 27.70 49.93 16.00
C PHE A 14 26.34 50.20 16.66
N LEU A 15 25.55 49.15 16.88
CA LEU A 15 24.26 49.27 17.54
C LEU A 15 24.40 49.72 19.00
N VAL A 16 25.39 49.17 19.71
CA VAL A 16 25.68 49.58 21.08
C VAL A 16 26.03 51.07 21.14
N ASP A 17 26.95 51.52 20.28
CA ASP A 17 27.37 52.92 20.21
C ASP A 17 26.20 53.85 19.85
N LEU A 18 25.33 53.43 18.93
CA LEU A 18 24.15 54.20 18.50
C LEU A 18 23.15 54.41 19.64
N PHE A 19 22.79 53.34 20.35
CA PHE A 19 21.87 53.42 21.48
C PHE A 19 22.49 54.15 22.69
N CYS A 20 23.79 53.99 22.94
CA CYS A 20 24.50 54.75 23.97
C CYS A 20 24.49 56.25 23.65
N ALA A 21 24.80 56.63 22.41
CA ALA A 21 24.75 58.04 21.98
C ALA A 21 23.33 58.63 22.05
N ALA A 22 22.30 57.83 21.73
CA ALA A 22 20.90 58.23 21.88
C ALA A 22 20.55 58.51 23.36
N ALA A 23 21.02 57.68 24.29
CA ALA A 23 20.79 57.86 25.72
C ALA A 23 21.51 59.08 26.30
N GLU A 24 22.77 59.31 25.91
CA GLU A 24 23.51 60.50 26.31
C GLU A 24 22.80 61.77 25.82
N ARG A 25 22.30 61.75 24.58
CA ARG A 25 21.56 62.87 24.01
C ARG A 25 20.22 63.08 24.69
N GLU A 26 19.45 62.01 24.93
CA GLU A 26 18.19 62.07 25.68
C GLU A 26 18.40 62.61 27.10
N HIS A 27 19.48 62.23 27.78
CA HIS A 27 19.84 62.78 29.09
C HIS A 27 20.17 64.28 29.03
N GLN A 28 20.81 64.74 27.97
CA GLN A 28 21.21 66.15 27.78
C GLN A 28 20.05 67.04 27.33
N THR A 29 19.17 66.56 26.45
CA THR A 29 18.12 67.37 25.80
C THR A 29 16.73 67.14 26.40
N GLY A 30 16.49 66.00 27.05
CA GLY A 30 15.18 65.56 27.52
C GLY A 30 14.24 65.05 26.42
N GLU A 31 14.73 64.93 25.19
CA GLU A 31 13.96 64.36 24.06
C GLU A 31 13.97 62.83 24.15
N LYS A 32 12.81 62.20 23.95
CA LYS A 32 12.63 60.74 24.01
C LYS A 32 13.20 60.00 22.78
N ILE A 33 14.49 60.14 22.54
CA ILE A 33 15.17 59.64 21.35
C ILE A 33 15.31 58.11 21.41
N LEU A 34 15.53 57.54 22.60
CA LEU A 34 15.60 56.08 22.79
C LEU A 34 14.28 55.40 22.44
N GLU A 35 13.13 55.95 22.86
CA GLU A 35 11.81 55.39 22.51
C GLU A 35 11.58 55.42 20.99
N GLN A 36 12.02 56.50 20.32
CA GLN A 36 11.93 56.60 18.86
C GLN A 36 12.83 55.59 18.15
N LEU A 37 14.07 55.43 18.60
CA LEU A 37 15.03 54.47 18.05
C LEU A 37 14.56 53.03 18.30
N ALA A 38 14.10 52.71 19.51
CA ALA A 38 13.55 51.39 19.84
C ALA A 38 12.29 51.05 19.01
N SER A 39 11.48 52.04 18.63
CA SER A 39 10.27 51.82 17.84
C SER A 39 10.55 51.38 16.40
N VAL A 40 11.72 51.72 15.85
CA VAL A 40 12.17 51.34 14.50
C VAL A 40 13.03 50.07 14.50
N CYS A 41 13.49 49.64 15.67
CA CYS A 41 14.26 48.40 15.87
C CYS A 41 13.32 47.26 16.30
N ARG A 42 12.68 46.58 15.35
CA ARG A 42 11.96 45.31 15.62
C ARG A 42 12.70 44.14 14.99
N TYR A 43 12.73 43.01 15.69
CA TYR A 43 13.32 41.74 15.25
C TYR A 43 13.15 41.44 13.74
N GLU A 44 11.91 41.49 13.26
CA GLU A 44 11.54 41.19 11.86
C GLU A 44 12.11 42.18 10.84
N THR A 45 12.38 43.43 11.22
CA THR A 45 12.93 44.47 10.33
C THR A 45 14.40 44.75 10.55
N PHE A 46 14.96 44.31 11.67
CA PHE A 46 16.27 44.72 12.18
C PHE A 46 17.37 43.72 11.86
N ILE A 47 17.03 42.43 11.70
CA ILE A 47 18.00 41.34 11.46
C ILE A 47 17.63 40.49 10.22
N SER A 48 16.59 40.87 9.47
CA SER A 48 16.08 40.11 8.31
C SER A 48 16.82 40.39 6.98
N THR A 49 17.89 41.17 6.96
CA THR A 49 18.48 41.70 5.70
C THR A 49 19.46 40.75 4.99
N PHE A 50 19.28 39.42 5.11
CA PHE A 50 20.10 38.44 4.37
C PHE A 50 19.20 37.46 3.61
N ASP A 51 18.62 37.93 2.50
CA ASP A 51 17.88 37.14 1.49
C ASP A 51 18.82 36.29 0.59
N PHE A 52 19.99 35.87 1.08
CA PHE A 52 20.99 35.16 0.26
C PHE A 52 21.69 34.04 1.04
N MET A 53 20.98 32.99 1.47
CA MET A 53 21.58 31.65 1.61
C MET A 53 20.54 30.58 1.27
N ASP A 54 21.01 29.54 0.59
CA ASP A 54 20.22 28.43 0.05
C ASP A 54 19.49 27.65 1.17
N ASP A 55 18.41 26.94 0.81
CA ASP A 55 17.38 26.27 1.64
C ASP A 55 17.85 25.25 2.71
N ASP A 56 19.15 25.14 3.04
CA ASP A 56 19.70 24.07 3.89
C ASP A 56 20.20 24.49 5.31
N ASP A 57 20.33 25.78 5.66
CA ASP A 57 20.98 26.23 6.93
C ASP A 57 20.15 27.24 7.80
N ASP A 58 18.86 26.99 8.03
CA ASP A 58 17.98 27.86 8.84
C ASP A 58 18.42 28.01 10.33
N ASP A 59 19.09 27.00 10.89
CA ASP A 59 19.50 26.96 12.30
C ASP A 59 20.73 27.83 12.61
N ASP A 60 21.68 27.93 11.68
CA ASP A 60 22.89 28.76 11.87
C ASP A 60 22.52 30.25 11.86
N PHE A 61 21.58 30.65 11.01
CA PHE A 61 21.05 32.01 11.01
C PHE A 61 20.29 32.33 12.30
N THR A 62 19.44 31.42 12.78
CA THR A 62 18.69 31.60 14.03
C THR A 62 19.61 31.65 15.26
N LYS A 63 20.74 30.92 15.23
CA LYS A 63 21.80 31.02 16.24
C LYS A 63 22.47 32.38 16.22
N TYR A 64 22.92 32.85 15.06
CA TYR A 64 23.53 34.17 14.93
C TYR A 64 22.67 35.27 15.56
N GLN A 65 21.37 35.23 15.28
CA GLN A 65 20.42 36.19 15.85
C GLN A 65 20.28 36.09 17.38
N SER A 66 20.32 34.86 17.92
CA SER A 66 20.27 34.62 19.36
C SER A 66 21.51 35.20 20.05
N ASP A 67 22.70 34.97 19.47
CA ASP A 67 23.98 35.44 19.99
C ASP A 67 24.06 36.98 19.95
N LEU A 68 23.68 37.59 18.82
CA LEU A 68 23.62 39.05 18.64
C LEU A 68 22.76 39.75 19.71
N LEU A 69 21.57 39.21 20.01
CA LEU A 69 20.68 39.76 21.03
C LEU A 69 21.26 39.64 22.45
N LEU A 70 21.92 38.52 22.75
CA LEU A 70 22.55 38.27 24.05
C LEU A 70 23.75 39.18 24.27
N ASP A 71 24.57 39.40 23.25
CA ASP A 71 25.72 40.30 23.29
C ASP A 71 25.31 41.77 23.40
N LEU A 72 24.30 42.19 22.62
CA LEU A 72 23.72 43.53 22.73
C LEU A 72 23.22 43.80 24.16
N TYR A 73 22.47 42.87 24.75
CA TYR A 73 21.99 43.02 26.13
C TYR A 73 23.13 43.09 27.15
N SER A 74 24.14 42.23 26.99
CA SER A 74 25.33 42.19 27.85
C SER A 74 26.06 43.53 27.87
N GLN A 75 26.37 44.07 26.68
CA GLN A 75 27.11 45.34 26.54
C GLN A 75 26.29 46.53 27.06
N MET A 76 24.97 46.55 26.82
CA MET A 76 24.07 47.59 27.35
C MET A 76 24.03 47.60 28.87
N LYS A 77 23.94 46.42 29.48
CA LYS A 77 23.93 46.28 30.94
C LYS A 77 25.26 46.75 31.55
N ASP A 78 26.37 46.44 30.89
CA ASP A 78 27.70 46.94 31.28
C ASP A 78 27.81 48.46 31.14
N TYR A 79 27.18 49.06 30.14
CA TYR A 79 27.16 50.51 29.99
C TYR A 79 26.28 51.18 31.05
N GLU A 80 25.04 50.71 31.27
CA GLU A 80 24.12 51.23 32.29
C GLU A 80 24.74 51.18 33.70
N THR A 81 25.49 50.11 34.01
CA THR A 81 26.22 50.01 35.28
C THR A 81 27.40 50.97 35.40
N LYS A 82 28.08 51.31 34.29
CA LYS A 82 29.22 52.25 34.28
C LYS A 82 28.77 53.71 34.33
N THR A 83 27.69 54.07 33.63
CA THR A 83 27.26 55.47 33.46
C THR A 83 26.10 55.86 34.35
N GLY A 84 25.31 54.90 34.83
CA GLY A 84 24.11 55.13 35.63
C GLY A 84 22.90 55.62 34.83
N LEU A 85 22.96 55.58 33.48
CA LEU A 85 21.86 55.95 32.59
C LEU A 85 20.93 54.75 32.36
N SER A 86 19.62 54.94 32.51
CA SER A 86 18.65 53.85 32.34
C SER A 86 18.30 53.63 30.87
N LEU A 87 18.81 52.54 30.30
CA LEU A 87 18.71 52.19 28.89
C LEU A 87 17.74 51.03 28.65
N LEU A 88 17.81 50.02 29.51
CA LEU A 88 17.05 48.77 29.36
C LEU A 88 15.52 48.94 29.29
N PRO A 89 14.87 49.86 30.04
CA PRO A 89 13.42 50.03 29.94
C PRO A 89 12.95 50.47 28.56
N SER A 90 13.71 51.34 27.89
CA SER A 90 13.37 51.85 26.56
C SER A 90 13.60 50.82 25.45
N LEU A 91 14.54 49.90 25.67
CA LEU A 91 14.88 48.81 24.74
C LEU A 91 14.09 47.52 24.98
N GLN A 92 13.22 47.50 25.99
CA GLN A 92 12.42 46.34 26.33
C GLN A 92 11.62 45.81 25.12
N SER A 93 11.11 46.69 24.25
CA SER A 93 10.39 46.29 23.03
C SER A 93 11.26 45.55 22.02
N VAL A 94 12.55 45.91 21.92
CA VAL A 94 13.53 45.28 21.01
C VAL A 94 13.82 43.86 21.50
N PHE A 95 14.07 43.71 22.81
CA PHE A 95 14.34 42.43 23.46
C PHE A 95 13.11 41.50 23.54
N GLN A 96 11.90 42.08 23.54
CA GLN A 96 10.63 41.32 23.49
C GLN A 96 10.30 40.80 22.10
N SER A 97 10.81 41.43 21.03
CA SER A 97 10.79 40.84 19.70
C SER A 97 11.90 39.79 19.62
N ALA A 98 11.67 38.63 20.24
CA ALA A 98 12.63 37.55 20.31
C ALA A 98 12.35 36.48 19.23
N PRO A 99 13.36 35.66 18.89
CA PRO A 99 13.17 34.53 17.99
C PRO A 99 12.03 33.59 18.43
N PRO A 100 11.45 32.83 17.48
CA PRO A 100 10.53 31.74 17.82
C PRO A 100 11.20 30.67 18.70
N VAL A 101 12.51 30.43 18.52
CA VAL A 101 13.34 29.48 19.28
C VAL A 101 14.68 30.12 19.63
N TRP A 102 15.11 30.04 20.89
CA TRP A 102 16.46 30.45 21.28
C TRP A 102 17.46 29.35 21.00
N ILE A 103 18.45 29.59 20.15
CA ILE A 103 19.55 28.64 19.90
C ILE A 103 20.78 29.15 20.66
N ILE A 104 21.29 28.35 21.60
CA ILE A 104 22.28 28.81 22.58
C ILE A 104 23.51 27.91 22.59
N ASN A 105 24.68 28.55 22.62
CA ASN A 105 25.93 27.92 23.02
C ASN A 105 26.28 28.25 24.49
N LEU A 106 26.07 27.29 25.41
CA LEU A 106 26.36 27.50 26.84
C LEU A 106 27.85 27.53 27.18
N SER A 107 28.73 27.21 26.24
CA SER A 107 30.19 27.29 26.46
C SER A 107 30.74 28.71 26.22
N GLU A 108 30.03 29.52 25.45
CA GLU A 108 30.42 30.90 25.10
C GLU A 108 29.63 31.94 25.89
N ILE A 109 28.33 31.71 26.09
CA ILE A 109 27.45 32.68 26.72
C ILE A 109 27.22 32.36 28.20
N LYS A 110 27.33 33.38 29.06
CA LYS A 110 26.99 33.25 30.48
C LYS A 110 25.50 33.03 30.66
N THR A 111 25.12 31.94 31.33
CA THR A 111 23.72 31.60 31.57
C THR A 111 22.93 32.68 32.32
N SER A 112 23.62 33.53 33.08
CA SER A 112 23.03 34.67 33.77
C SER A 112 22.45 35.74 32.83
N ILE A 113 23.03 35.92 31.64
CA ILE A 113 22.53 36.84 30.61
C ILE A 113 21.26 36.24 29.99
N LEU A 114 21.31 34.96 29.61
CA LEU A 114 20.16 34.22 29.09
C LEU A 114 18.96 34.27 30.04
N LEU A 115 19.17 34.07 31.35
CA LEU A 115 18.11 34.14 32.35
C LEU A 115 17.41 35.50 32.36
N GLU A 116 18.19 36.58 32.33
CA GLU A 116 17.65 37.94 32.33
C GLU A 116 16.87 38.23 31.05
N MET A 117 17.39 37.75 29.91
CA MET A 117 16.70 37.84 28.62
C MET A 117 15.38 37.06 28.59
N LEU A 118 15.35 35.85 29.15
CA LEU A 118 14.14 35.04 29.23
C LEU A 118 13.07 35.66 30.15
N LYS A 119 13.46 36.40 31.20
CA LYS A 119 12.52 37.14 32.06
C LYS A 119 11.81 38.29 31.34
N LEU A 120 12.42 38.85 30.31
CA LEU A 120 11.84 39.95 29.53
C LEU A 120 10.76 39.46 28.55
N GLN A 121 10.71 38.16 28.28
CA GLN A 121 9.80 37.57 27.30
C GLN A 121 8.35 37.55 27.80
N PRO A 122 7.36 37.84 26.93
CA PRO A 122 5.94 37.82 27.30
C PRO A 122 5.43 36.39 27.53
N GLU A 123 6.05 35.39 26.90
CA GLU A 123 5.67 33.99 26.95
C GLU A 123 6.91 33.09 27.13
N LYS A 124 6.70 31.85 27.58
CA LYS A 124 7.79 30.86 27.69
C LYS A 124 8.26 30.45 26.30
N LYS A 125 9.56 30.55 26.06
CA LYS A 125 10.15 30.23 24.76
C LYS A 125 10.86 28.87 24.76
N PRO A 126 10.87 28.16 23.63
CA PRO A 126 11.70 26.96 23.48
C PRO A 126 13.18 27.35 23.37
N VAL A 127 14.05 26.49 23.89
CA VAL A 127 15.51 26.66 23.88
C VAL A 127 16.16 25.42 23.27
N LYS A 128 16.95 25.60 22.21
CA LYS A 128 17.80 24.59 21.58
C LYS A 128 19.25 24.83 21.98
N LEU A 129 19.92 23.82 22.51
CA LEU A 129 21.32 23.90 22.94
C LEU A 129 22.21 23.31 21.84
N MET A 130 23.07 24.17 21.26
CA MET A 130 24.12 23.75 20.32
C MET A 130 25.23 23.01 21.07
N VAL A 131 25.86 23.71 22.02
CA VAL A 131 26.95 23.15 22.81
C VAL A 131 26.63 23.25 24.29
N CYS A 132 26.80 22.11 24.97
CA CYS A 132 26.55 21.98 26.40
C CYS A 132 27.80 22.39 27.21
N SER A 133 27.63 23.20 28.26
CA SER A 133 28.75 23.52 29.16
C SER A 133 29.13 22.34 30.04
N ARG A 134 30.44 22.12 30.21
CA ARG A 134 30.99 21.15 31.17
C ARG A 134 31.14 21.73 32.58
N GLU A 135 30.94 23.03 32.74
CA GLU A 135 31.08 23.71 34.03
C GLU A 135 29.84 23.51 34.91
N GLU A 136 30.01 22.91 36.10
CA GLU A 136 28.88 22.69 37.03
C GLU A 136 28.17 23.99 37.44
N SER A 137 28.89 25.11 37.51
CA SER A 137 28.33 26.43 37.80
C SER A 137 27.34 26.88 36.73
N GLU A 138 27.63 26.62 35.46
CA GLU A 138 26.74 26.94 34.35
C GLU A 138 25.52 26.02 34.34
N VAL A 139 25.69 24.71 34.58
CA VAL A 139 24.57 23.77 34.74
C VAL A 139 23.62 24.21 35.86
N ARG A 140 24.14 24.58 37.03
CA ARG A 140 23.35 25.07 38.17
C ARG A 140 22.68 26.42 37.89
N SER A 141 23.32 27.26 37.09
CA SER A 141 22.76 28.55 36.66
C SER A 141 21.62 28.32 35.66
N PHE A 142 21.75 27.37 34.75
CA PHE A 142 20.73 27.04 33.75
C PHE A 142 19.42 26.53 34.35
N LEU A 143 19.48 25.83 35.48
CA LEU A 143 18.28 25.45 36.23
C LEU A 143 17.38 26.65 36.59
N GLN A 144 17.94 27.85 36.75
CA GLN A 144 17.17 29.06 37.04
C GLN A 144 16.34 29.54 35.84
N CYS A 145 16.67 29.11 34.63
CA CYS A 145 15.95 29.47 33.40
C CYS A 145 14.67 28.64 33.20
N LEU A 146 14.58 27.44 33.79
CA LEU A 146 13.46 26.49 33.60
C LEU A 146 12.05 27.10 33.76
N PRO A 147 11.78 28.02 34.71
CA PRO A 147 10.45 28.63 34.83
C PRO A 147 10.01 29.41 33.59
N TYR A 148 10.96 29.88 32.77
CA TYR A 148 10.74 30.73 31.60
C TYR A 148 10.86 29.96 30.27
N ILE A 149 11.17 28.67 30.31
CA ILE A 149 11.36 27.82 29.13
C ILE A 149 10.11 26.96 28.91
N SER A 150 9.68 26.82 27.66
CA SER A 150 8.56 25.94 27.29
C SER A 150 9.04 24.54 26.88
N GLN A 151 10.17 24.47 26.18
CA GLN A 151 10.78 23.22 25.70
C GLN A 151 12.30 23.34 25.71
N LEU A 152 13.00 22.25 26.03
CA LEU A 152 14.45 22.15 25.94
C LEU A 152 14.80 21.17 24.83
N ARG A 153 15.69 21.51 23.91
CA ARG A 153 16.14 20.64 22.80
C ARG A 153 17.66 20.65 22.70
N PHE A 154 18.24 19.63 22.10
CA PHE A 154 19.66 19.59 21.74
C PHE A 154 19.81 19.66 20.23
N ASP A 155 20.87 20.29 19.77
CA ASP A 155 21.28 20.22 18.38
C ASP A 155 22.12 18.97 18.12
N MET A 156 21.80 18.25 17.04
CA MET A 156 22.42 16.95 16.75
C MET A 156 23.83 17.08 16.16
N PHE A 157 24.11 18.13 15.40
CA PHE A 157 25.34 18.27 14.63
C PHE A 157 26.49 18.93 15.39
N SER A 158 26.18 19.66 16.48
CA SER A 158 27.17 20.45 17.20
C SER A 158 27.75 19.81 18.47
N SER A 159 27.10 18.82 19.09
CA SER A 159 27.60 18.13 20.30
C SER A 159 27.60 16.60 20.18
N ASP A 160 28.63 15.95 20.74
CA ASP A 160 28.69 14.49 20.85
C ASP A 160 27.52 13.95 21.70
N ARG A 161 26.88 12.87 21.25
CA ARG A 161 25.77 12.16 21.95
C ARG A 161 26.10 11.91 23.42
N HIS A 162 27.34 11.55 23.71
CA HIS A 162 27.79 11.29 25.08
C HIS A 162 27.85 12.56 25.93
N GLU A 163 28.19 13.71 25.34
CA GLU A 163 28.19 15.00 26.04
C GLU A 163 26.77 15.46 26.33
N GLN A 164 25.86 15.36 25.37
CA GLN A 164 24.44 15.67 25.56
C GLN A 164 23.83 14.81 26.68
N THR A 165 24.07 13.49 26.63
CA THR A 165 23.60 12.54 27.65
C THR A 165 24.15 12.92 29.02
N ARG A 166 25.46 13.20 29.10
CA ARG A 166 26.12 13.58 30.36
C ARG A 166 25.60 14.90 30.91
N PHE A 167 25.40 15.90 30.04
CA PHE A 167 24.85 17.19 30.44
C PHE A 167 23.43 17.03 31.01
N LEU A 168 22.57 16.26 30.33
CA LEU A 168 21.21 16.01 30.80
C LEU A 168 21.21 15.29 32.16
N VAL A 169 22.02 14.26 32.33
CA VAL A 169 22.19 13.57 33.63
C VAL A 169 22.65 14.55 34.71
N ASN A 170 23.67 15.37 34.43
CA ASN A 170 24.15 16.38 35.37
C ASN A 170 23.06 17.40 35.73
N LEU A 171 22.26 17.82 34.75
CA LEU A 171 21.18 18.77 34.95
C LEU A 171 20.09 18.21 35.87
N PHE A 172 19.71 16.94 35.68
CA PHE A 172 18.76 16.27 36.58
C PHE A 172 19.35 16.01 37.97
N CYS A 173 20.60 15.55 38.08
CA CYS A 173 21.22 15.35 39.40
C CYS A 173 21.32 16.70 40.15
N ALA A 174 21.67 17.80 39.47
CA ALA A 174 21.67 19.15 40.05
C ALA A 174 20.26 19.67 40.42
N ALA A 175 19.24 19.36 39.61
CA ALA A 175 17.85 19.70 39.91
C ALA A 175 17.36 18.99 41.18
N ALA A 176 17.68 17.71 41.34
CA ALA A 176 17.36 16.92 42.52
C ALA A 176 18.06 17.43 43.78
N GLU A 177 19.35 17.76 43.69
CA GLU A 177 20.10 18.38 44.79
C GLU A 177 19.45 19.68 45.25
N ARG A 178 19.06 20.53 44.30
CA ARG A 178 18.41 21.81 44.60
C ARG A 178 17.01 21.61 45.19
N GLU A 179 16.22 20.70 44.65
CA GLU A 179 14.90 20.36 45.18
C GLU A 179 14.97 19.86 46.63
N GLN A 180 16.00 19.10 47.00
CA GLN A 180 16.24 18.71 48.40
C GLN A 180 16.61 19.89 49.30
N GLN A 181 17.33 20.90 48.77
CA GLN A 181 17.79 22.06 49.53
C GLN A 181 16.70 23.13 49.71
N THR A 182 15.96 23.44 48.65
CA THR A 182 15.00 24.56 48.61
C THR A 182 13.55 24.10 48.78
N GLY A 183 13.25 22.82 48.52
CA GLY A 183 11.89 22.28 48.46
C GLY A 183 11.12 22.64 47.18
N GLU A 184 11.76 23.30 46.22
CA GLU A 184 11.17 23.62 44.92
C GLU A 184 11.09 22.36 44.06
N LYS A 185 9.96 22.14 43.37
CA LYS A 185 9.73 20.99 42.47
C LYS A 185 10.51 21.10 41.15
N MET A 186 11.83 21.21 41.25
CA MET A 186 12.74 21.45 40.11
C MET A 186 12.76 20.27 39.14
N LEU A 187 12.71 19.03 39.63
CA LEU A 187 12.69 17.84 38.78
C LEU A 187 11.41 17.75 37.95
N GLU A 188 10.26 18.10 38.54
CA GLU A 188 8.97 18.12 37.85
C GLU A 188 8.96 19.21 36.76
N MET A 189 9.53 20.39 37.04
CA MET A 189 9.69 21.45 36.05
C MET A 189 10.64 21.05 34.91
N LEU A 190 11.78 20.43 35.22
CA LEU A 190 12.72 19.96 34.20
C LEU A 190 12.10 18.87 33.32
N ALA A 191 11.40 17.90 33.91
CA ALA A 191 10.67 16.88 33.16
C ALA A 191 9.59 17.49 32.24
N SER A 192 8.96 18.59 32.67
CA SER A 192 7.91 19.26 31.88
C SER A 192 8.40 19.93 30.60
N VAL A 193 9.66 20.39 30.56
CA VAL A 193 10.28 20.98 29.36
C VAL A 193 10.90 19.93 28.43
N CYS A 194 11.01 18.68 28.88
CA CYS A 194 11.54 17.54 28.13
C CYS A 194 10.42 16.65 27.55
N ARG A 195 9.39 17.23 26.90
CA ARG A 195 8.26 16.46 26.34
C ARG A 195 8.49 15.96 24.91
N TYR A 196 8.07 14.73 24.66
CA TYR A 196 8.59 13.86 23.60
C TYR A 196 8.18 14.16 22.16
N GLU A 197 7.10 14.89 21.86
CA GLU A 197 6.70 15.07 20.44
C GLU A 197 7.89 15.53 19.56
N LYS A 198 8.90 16.20 20.16
CA LYS A 198 10.19 16.57 19.56
C LYS A 198 11.39 16.56 20.54
N PHE A 199 11.47 15.64 21.51
CA PHE A 199 12.57 15.58 22.51
C PHE A 199 13.35 14.27 22.47
N PRO A 200 14.70 14.29 22.45
CA PRO A 200 15.59 15.47 22.58
C PRO A 200 15.91 16.19 21.26
N LEU A 201 15.52 15.63 20.11
CA LEU A 201 15.91 16.05 18.77
C LEU A 201 14.67 16.28 17.89
N GLU A 202 14.74 17.19 16.92
CA GLU A 202 13.57 17.75 16.21
C GLU A 202 13.31 17.19 14.79
N GLU A 203 14.24 16.46 14.16
CA GLU A 203 14.18 16.23 12.71
C GLU A 203 13.39 14.99 12.26
N GLN A 204 12.72 15.10 11.10
CA GLN A 204 11.96 14.04 10.43
C GLN A 204 12.85 13.02 9.69
N ASP A 205 14.14 13.31 9.49
CA ASP A 205 15.08 12.49 8.71
C ASP A 205 16.02 11.63 9.58
N MET A 206 15.66 11.44 10.86
CA MET A 206 16.47 10.73 11.84
C MET A 206 16.60 9.23 11.56
N ASP A 207 17.79 8.69 11.86
CA ASP A 207 17.96 7.25 12.06
C ASP A 207 17.42 6.86 13.44
N ASP A 208 16.32 6.10 13.47
CA ASP A 208 15.70 5.53 14.68
C ASP A 208 16.74 4.81 15.60
N GLU A 209 17.90 4.43 15.06
CA GLU A 209 19.07 3.90 15.77
C GLU A 209 19.64 4.89 16.79
N TYR A 210 19.90 6.13 16.39
CA TYR A 210 20.51 7.15 17.26
C TYR A 210 19.62 7.44 18.47
N GLN A 211 18.31 7.57 18.23
CA GLN A 211 17.35 7.89 19.28
C GLN A 211 17.22 6.76 20.30
N SER A 212 17.17 5.52 19.81
CA SER A 212 17.15 4.33 20.66
C SER A 212 18.39 4.28 21.56
N ASP A 213 19.57 4.52 20.99
CA ASP A 213 20.83 4.56 21.73
C ASP A 213 20.89 5.65 22.79
N PHE A 214 20.49 6.88 22.43
CA PHE A 214 20.48 8.01 23.36
C PHE A 214 19.63 7.70 24.59
N LEU A 215 18.41 7.16 24.40
CA LEU A 215 17.51 6.85 25.50
C LEU A 215 18.05 5.72 26.40
N LEU A 216 18.70 4.71 25.81
CA LEU A 216 19.32 3.62 26.56
C LEU A 216 20.54 4.12 27.36
N ASP A 217 21.38 4.96 26.77
CA ASP A 217 22.54 5.56 27.45
C ASP A 217 22.10 6.49 28.58
N LEU A 218 21.06 7.31 28.34
CA LEU A 218 20.47 8.18 29.35
C LEU A 218 19.94 7.39 30.54
N TYR A 219 19.15 6.34 30.29
CA TYR A 219 18.62 5.49 31.36
C TYR A 219 19.75 4.82 32.16
N SER A 220 20.75 4.28 31.47
CA SER A 220 21.91 3.63 32.09
C SER A 220 22.66 4.57 33.03
N GLN A 221 23.05 5.76 32.53
CA GLN A 221 23.78 6.74 33.32
C GLN A 221 22.94 7.30 34.48
N MET A 222 21.63 7.44 34.27
CA MET A 222 20.73 7.92 35.32
C MET A 222 20.62 6.93 36.47
N LYS A 223 20.44 5.66 36.15
CA LYS A 223 20.44 4.57 37.14
C LYS A 223 21.76 4.50 37.89
N ASP A 224 22.87 4.72 37.20
CA ASP A 224 24.18 4.86 37.83
C ASP A 224 24.27 6.10 38.75
N CYS A 225 23.68 7.25 38.40
CA CYS A 225 23.60 8.42 39.27
C CYS A 225 22.76 8.11 40.52
N GLU A 226 21.57 7.54 40.38
CA GLU A 226 20.69 7.17 41.52
C GLU A 226 21.40 6.21 42.49
N THR A 227 22.07 5.18 41.98
CA THR A 227 22.78 4.21 42.82
C THR A 227 23.97 4.82 43.56
N LYS A 228 24.67 5.80 42.97
CA LYS A 228 25.83 6.47 43.59
C LYS A 228 25.41 7.56 44.58
N THR A 229 24.38 8.33 44.26
CA THR A 229 23.98 9.54 45.01
C THR A 229 22.83 9.29 45.98
N GLY A 230 22.03 8.24 45.76
CA GLY A 230 20.80 7.99 46.50
C GLY A 230 19.63 8.91 46.12
N LEU A 231 19.77 9.72 45.06
CA LEU A 231 18.71 10.58 44.53
C LEU A 231 17.66 9.74 43.78
N SER A 232 16.40 10.18 43.83
CA SER A 232 15.29 9.56 43.08
C SER A 232 14.99 10.38 41.83
N LEU A 233 15.52 9.92 40.70
CA LEU A 233 15.56 10.64 39.43
C LEU A 233 14.69 10.00 38.33
N LEU A 234 14.69 8.66 38.23
CA LEU A 234 13.94 7.90 37.23
C LEU A 234 12.43 8.15 37.24
N PRO A 235 11.75 8.34 38.39
CA PRO A 235 10.31 8.63 38.40
C PRO A 235 9.95 9.92 37.66
N SER A 236 10.81 10.95 37.71
CA SER A 236 10.57 12.23 37.03
C SER A 236 10.73 12.13 35.52
N LEU A 237 11.57 11.20 35.05
CA LEU A 237 11.79 10.92 33.63
C LEU A 237 10.89 9.79 33.09
N GLN A 238 10.01 9.22 33.93
CA GLN A 238 9.13 8.14 33.50
C GLN A 238 8.29 8.53 32.28
N SER A 239 7.84 9.78 32.20
CA SER A 239 7.12 10.29 31.02
C SER A 239 7.99 10.33 29.76
N VAL A 240 9.29 10.64 29.89
CA VAL A 240 10.23 10.65 28.77
C VAL A 240 10.43 9.24 28.24
N PHE A 241 10.64 8.27 29.13
CA PHE A 241 10.79 6.87 28.72
C PHE A 241 9.49 6.26 28.21
N GLN A 242 8.33 6.59 28.79
CA GLN A 242 7.01 6.13 28.32
C GLN A 242 6.64 6.61 26.92
N SER A 243 7.21 7.74 26.52
CA SER A 243 6.99 8.33 25.22
C SER A 243 8.02 7.77 24.22
N ALA A 244 8.12 6.44 24.09
CA ALA A 244 9.17 5.79 23.30
C ALA A 244 9.10 6.06 21.78
N PRO A 245 10.22 5.86 21.04
CA PRO A 245 10.23 5.87 19.59
C PRO A 245 9.22 4.90 18.99
N ALA A 246 8.79 5.21 17.75
CA ALA A 246 7.84 4.38 17.02
C ALA A 246 8.37 2.95 16.86
N VAL A 247 9.69 2.81 16.73
CA VAL A 247 10.43 1.54 16.67
C VAL A 247 11.68 1.64 17.54
N TRP A 248 12.00 0.60 18.30
CA TRP A 248 13.30 0.47 18.96
C TRP A 248 14.29 -0.22 18.04
N ILE A 249 15.42 0.41 17.75
CA ILE A 249 16.54 -0.22 17.03
C ILE A 249 17.63 -0.59 18.03
N ILE A 250 18.07 -1.85 17.99
CA ILE A 250 19.11 -2.34 18.88
C ILE A 250 20.15 -3.14 18.12
N ASP A 251 21.40 -2.81 18.43
CA ASP A 251 22.54 -3.68 18.19
C ASP A 251 22.84 -4.51 19.45
N LEU A 252 22.75 -5.84 19.34
CA LEU A 252 23.09 -6.76 20.43
C LEU A 252 24.60 -6.80 20.72
N SER A 253 25.44 -6.25 19.83
CA SER A 253 26.90 -6.14 20.02
C SER A 253 27.27 -5.20 21.16
N GLU A 254 26.45 -4.16 21.39
CA GLU A 254 26.70 -3.10 22.38
C GLU A 254 26.32 -3.50 23.81
N ARG A 255 25.70 -4.68 24.00
CA ARG A 255 25.31 -5.23 25.32
C ARG A 255 24.33 -4.35 26.11
N LYS A 256 23.48 -3.58 25.43
CA LYS A 256 22.44 -2.72 26.03
C LYS A 256 21.12 -3.45 26.33
N THR A 257 21.06 -4.76 26.11
CA THR A 257 19.83 -5.55 26.19
C THR A 257 19.17 -5.55 27.57
N SER A 258 19.96 -5.59 28.65
CA SER A 258 19.45 -5.55 30.03
C SER A 258 18.79 -4.21 30.35
N ILE A 259 19.33 -3.11 29.80
CA ILE A 259 18.78 -1.77 29.93
C ILE A 259 17.49 -1.66 29.12
N LEU A 260 17.48 -2.15 27.87
CA LEU A 260 16.26 -2.21 27.05
C LEU A 260 15.11 -2.90 27.81
N LEU A 261 15.37 -4.05 28.44
CA LEU A 261 14.33 -4.78 29.17
C LEU A 261 13.68 -3.91 30.26
N GLU A 262 14.46 -3.08 30.95
CA GLU A 262 13.94 -2.17 31.95
C GLU A 262 13.15 -1.03 31.33
N VAL A 263 13.66 -0.43 30.25
CA VAL A 263 12.96 0.63 29.53
C VAL A 263 11.65 0.13 28.89
N LEU A 264 11.61 -1.10 28.37
CA LEU A 264 10.40 -1.72 27.83
C LEU A 264 9.34 -1.99 28.91
N LYS A 265 9.74 -2.28 30.15
CA LYS A 265 8.80 -2.44 31.27
C LYS A 265 8.14 -1.12 31.68
N LEU A 266 8.74 0.02 31.36
CA LEU A 266 8.17 1.33 31.65
C LEU A 266 7.11 1.75 30.62
N GLN A 267 7.06 1.10 29.45
CA GLN A 267 6.12 1.41 28.38
C GLN A 267 4.68 1.05 28.73
N SER A 268 3.74 1.89 28.32
CA SER A 268 2.29 1.62 28.41
C SER A 268 1.84 0.59 27.36
N GLU A 269 2.50 0.55 26.21
CA GLU A 269 2.16 -0.29 25.06
C GLU A 269 3.38 -1.07 24.55
N LYS A 270 3.12 -2.23 23.94
CA LYS A 270 4.18 -3.01 23.28
C LYS A 270 4.61 -2.34 21.99
N LYS A 271 5.90 -2.03 21.86
CA LYS A 271 6.47 -1.39 20.68
C LYS A 271 7.20 -2.40 19.79
N PRO A 272 7.31 -2.12 18.47
CA PRO A 272 8.12 -2.93 17.56
C PRO A 272 9.62 -2.74 17.86
N VAL A 273 10.41 -3.78 17.60
CA VAL A 273 11.86 -3.78 17.77
C VAL A 273 12.55 -4.26 16.49
N LYS A 274 13.60 -3.57 16.06
CA LYS A 274 14.49 -3.94 14.94
C LYS A 274 15.88 -4.27 15.47
N LEU A 275 16.41 -5.42 15.06
CA LEU A 275 17.77 -5.87 15.40
C LEU A 275 18.70 -5.67 14.21
N MET A 276 19.84 -5.00 14.44
CA MET A 276 20.84 -4.70 13.40
C MET A 276 21.96 -5.76 13.33
N ASP A 277 22.62 -6.09 14.45
CA ASP A 277 23.58 -7.19 14.55
C ASP A 277 23.24 -8.15 15.71
N CYS A 278 23.54 -9.42 15.48
CA CYS A 278 23.23 -10.56 16.34
C CYS A 278 24.44 -11.50 16.53
N SER A 279 25.66 -10.99 16.31
CA SER A 279 26.91 -11.74 16.27
C SER A 279 27.46 -12.21 17.62
N HIS A 280 26.80 -11.88 18.74
CA HIS A 280 27.38 -12.00 20.09
C HIS A 280 26.85 -13.13 20.99
N GLY A 281 27.45 -13.22 22.19
CA GLY A 281 27.42 -14.38 23.08
C GLY A 281 26.05 -14.74 23.68
N GLU A 282 25.93 -15.99 24.13
CA GLU A 282 24.71 -16.60 24.68
C GLU A 282 24.01 -15.75 25.77
N SER A 283 24.75 -14.94 26.53
CA SER A 283 24.20 -14.05 27.56
C SER A 283 23.33 -12.93 26.99
N GLU A 284 23.75 -12.25 25.92
CA GLU A 284 22.98 -11.15 25.32
C GLU A 284 21.70 -11.68 24.68
N VAL A 285 21.81 -12.79 23.94
CA VAL A 285 20.64 -13.44 23.35
C VAL A 285 19.65 -13.86 24.43
N ARG A 286 20.12 -14.42 25.56
CA ARG A 286 19.23 -14.76 26.68
C ARG A 286 18.57 -13.54 27.30
N SER A 287 19.30 -12.44 27.48
CA SER A 287 18.73 -11.18 27.95
C SER A 287 17.66 -10.68 26.98
N PHE A 288 17.89 -10.79 25.67
CA PHE A 288 16.95 -10.33 24.65
C PHE A 288 15.67 -11.16 24.63
N LEU A 289 15.78 -12.49 24.79
CA LEU A 289 14.61 -13.36 24.86
C LEU A 289 13.67 -12.98 26.03
N GLN A 290 14.18 -12.34 27.08
CA GLN A 290 13.35 -11.84 28.18
C GLN A 290 12.55 -10.58 27.81
N CYS A 291 12.92 -9.89 26.72
CA CYS A 291 12.22 -8.72 26.19
C CYS A 291 10.97 -9.09 25.37
N LEU A 292 10.92 -10.30 24.80
CA LEU A 292 9.82 -10.74 23.90
C LEU A 292 8.40 -10.49 24.43
N PRO A 293 8.08 -10.67 25.74
CA PRO A 293 6.74 -10.40 26.26
C PRO A 293 6.30 -8.94 26.11
N TYR A 294 7.23 -8.00 25.99
CA TYR A 294 7.01 -6.55 25.92
C TYR A 294 7.08 -6.00 24.47
N ILE A 295 7.31 -6.87 23.48
CA ILE A 295 7.49 -6.49 22.08
C ILE A 295 6.21 -6.84 21.29
N SER A 296 5.80 -5.97 20.36
CA SER A 296 4.63 -6.21 19.49
C SER A 296 5.01 -6.85 18.16
N GLN A 297 6.13 -6.43 17.57
CA GLN A 297 6.67 -6.96 16.32
C GLN A 297 8.20 -6.99 16.38
N LEU A 298 8.82 -7.97 15.71
CA LEU A 298 10.27 -8.11 15.65
C LEU A 298 10.74 -8.10 14.19
N SER A 299 11.63 -7.17 13.87
CA SER A 299 12.37 -7.15 12.61
C SER A 299 13.83 -7.55 12.87
N CYS A 300 14.35 -8.51 12.14
CA CYS A 300 15.73 -8.98 12.30
C CYS A 300 16.22 -9.62 11.00
N ASP A 301 17.54 -9.83 10.90
CA ASP A 301 18.11 -10.63 9.83
C ASP A 301 17.45 -12.03 9.77
N PRO A 302 17.11 -12.56 8.58
CA PRO A 302 16.49 -13.88 8.44
C PRO A 302 17.28 -15.04 9.09
N GLY A 303 18.59 -14.90 9.27
CA GLY A 303 19.46 -15.85 9.97
C GLY A 303 19.42 -15.75 11.50
N PHE A 304 18.74 -14.75 12.08
CA PHE A 304 18.72 -14.51 13.52
C PHE A 304 18.23 -15.73 14.30
N PHE A 305 17.07 -16.29 13.93
CA PHE A 305 16.52 -17.45 14.64
C PHE A 305 17.49 -18.64 14.64
N GLN A 306 18.18 -18.86 13.52
CA GLN A 306 19.23 -19.88 13.42
C GLN A 306 20.42 -19.57 14.34
N SER A 307 20.84 -18.30 14.43
CA SER A 307 21.88 -17.85 15.36
C SER A 307 21.48 -18.14 16.81
N VAL A 308 20.27 -17.75 17.20
CA VAL A 308 19.70 -18.02 18.54
C VAL A 308 19.72 -19.52 18.85
N CYS A 309 19.25 -20.36 17.92
CA CYS A 309 19.26 -21.81 18.09
C CYS A 309 20.66 -22.43 18.16
N SER A 310 21.66 -21.76 17.59
CA SER A 310 23.06 -22.19 17.60
C SER A 310 23.79 -21.75 18.88
N SER A 311 23.42 -20.59 19.41
CA SER A 311 24.00 -19.97 20.60
C SER A 311 23.41 -20.51 21.90
N ILE A 312 22.09 -20.77 21.94
CA ILE A 312 21.40 -21.27 23.14
C ILE A 312 21.30 -22.78 23.11
N SER A 313 21.82 -23.44 24.14
CA SER A 313 21.57 -24.87 24.37
C SER A 313 20.21 -25.06 25.04
N VAL A 314 19.16 -25.28 24.25
CA VAL A 314 17.78 -25.48 24.73
C VAL A 314 17.71 -26.75 25.59
N LYS A 315 17.70 -26.60 26.92
CA LYS A 315 17.66 -27.69 27.90
C LYS A 315 16.38 -27.68 28.73
N SER A 316 15.75 -26.52 28.92
CA SER A 316 14.52 -26.39 29.72
C SER A 316 13.27 -26.20 28.84
N ARG A 317 12.09 -26.49 29.41
CA ARG A 317 10.80 -26.25 28.73
C ARG A 317 10.51 -24.75 28.57
N GLU A 318 10.97 -23.93 29.52
CA GLU A 318 10.84 -22.47 29.51
C GLU A 318 11.60 -21.86 28.33
N GLU A 319 12.82 -22.32 28.05
CA GLU A 319 13.61 -21.88 26.89
C GLU A 319 12.92 -22.23 25.57
N VAL A 320 12.32 -23.42 25.46
CA VAL A 320 11.54 -23.78 24.26
C VAL A 320 10.36 -22.83 24.10
N GLN A 321 9.65 -22.50 25.19
CA GLN A 321 8.51 -21.58 25.15
C GLN A 321 8.91 -20.18 24.68
N LEU A 322 10.06 -19.66 25.12
CA LEU A 322 10.60 -18.38 24.66
C LEU A 322 10.90 -18.40 23.16
N LEU A 323 11.47 -19.50 22.64
CA LEU A 323 11.74 -19.64 21.20
C LEU A 323 10.45 -19.81 20.38
N VAL A 324 9.40 -20.40 20.94
CA VAL A 324 8.07 -20.43 20.31
C VAL A 324 7.51 -19.01 20.23
N SER A 325 7.62 -18.21 21.29
CA SER A 325 7.23 -16.79 21.27
C SER A 325 8.04 -15.98 20.27
N LEU A 326 9.34 -16.29 20.10
CA LEU A 326 10.16 -15.69 19.06
C LEU A 326 9.64 -16.04 17.66
N LEU A 327 9.32 -17.32 17.37
CA LEU A 327 8.71 -17.72 16.10
C LEU A 327 7.36 -17.06 15.85
N GLN A 328 6.54 -16.87 16.88
CA GLN A 328 5.27 -16.16 16.77
C GLN A 328 5.48 -14.72 16.29
N LEU A 329 6.47 -14.01 16.82
CA LEU A 329 6.82 -12.65 16.38
C LEU A 329 7.40 -12.61 14.95
N LEU A 330 7.98 -13.71 14.48
CA LEU A 330 8.47 -13.89 13.11
C LEU A 330 7.41 -14.46 12.15
N ASN A 331 6.14 -14.46 12.54
CA ASN A 331 5.01 -15.02 11.77
C ASN A 331 5.21 -16.49 11.37
N PHE A 332 5.88 -17.27 12.22
CA PHE A 332 6.22 -18.68 11.98
C PHE A 332 7.04 -18.95 10.70
N ASN A 333 7.70 -17.93 10.15
CA ASN A 333 8.64 -18.10 9.06
C ASN A 333 10.01 -18.51 9.60
N LEU A 334 10.48 -19.68 9.20
CA LEU A 334 11.78 -20.19 9.62
C LEU A 334 12.70 -20.38 8.41
N LEU A 335 13.68 -19.48 8.28
CA LEU A 335 14.74 -19.62 7.29
C LEU A 335 15.96 -20.31 7.92
N LEU A 336 16.42 -21.39 7.30
CA LEU A 336 17.66 -22.07 7.67
C LEU A 336 18.67 -22.01 6.52
N ILE A 337 19.83 -21.42 6.78
CA ILE A 337 20.90 -21.16 5.81
C ILE A 337 22.19 -21.91 6.19
N GLY A 338 22.83 -22.52 5.19
CA GLY A 338 24.19 -23.07 5.32
C GLY A 338 24.26 -24.42 6.04
N GLU A 339 25.42 -24.71 6.66
CA GLU A 339 25.66 -25.99 7.34
C GLU A 339 25.09 -25.95 8.77
N LEU A 340 23.97 -26.65 8.97
CA LEU A 340 23.34 -26.76 10.29
C LEU A 340 24.11 -27.74 11.18
N ARG A 341 24.68 -27.24 12.27
CA ARG A 341 25.33 -28.08 13.28
C ARG A 341 24.28 -28.93 14.01
N ARG A 342 24.69 -30.10 14.50
CA ARG A 342 23.81 -31.03 15.26
C ARG A 342 23.08 -30.35 16.43
N LYS A 343 23.71 -29.38 17.08
CA LYS A 343 23.10 -28.58 18.16
C LYS A 343 21.91 -27.77 17.63
N THR A 344 22.11 -26.99 16.58
CA THR A 344 21.08 -26.16 15.93
C THR A 344 19.89 -27.01 15.49
N CYS A 345 20.12 -28.14 14.81
CA CYS A 345 19.03 -29.05 14.41
C CYS A 345 18.24 -29.60 15.61
N SER A 346 18.94 -29.94 16.70
CA SER A 346 18.27 -30.43 17.92
C SER A 346 17.45 -29.35 18.60
N SER A 347 17.92 -28.09 18.61
CA SER A 347 17.19 -26.96 19.17
C SER A 347 15.94 -26.65 18.33
N VAL A 348 16.11 -26.49 17.01
CA VAL A 348 15.00 -26.25 16.07
C VAL A 348 13.95 -27.36 16.18
N GLY A 349 14.37 -28.63 16.17
CA GLY A 349 13.45 -29.76 16.27
C GLY A 349 12.62 -29.78 17.57
N ARG A 350 13.21 -29.37 18.70
CA ARG A 350 12.47 -29.24 19.98
C ARG A 350 11.43 -28.11 19.94
N VAL A 351 11.74 -27.00 19.27
CA VAL A 351 10.81 -25.86 19.14
C VAL A 351 9.66 -26.22 18.20
N LEU A 352 9.96 -26.78 17.03
CA LEU A 352 8.96 -27.18 16.04
C LEU A 352 7.97 -28.22 16.59
N GLN A 353 8.42 -29.10 17.49
CA GLN A 353 7.53 -30.06 18.15
C GLN A 353 6.38 -29.39 18.94
N LEU A 354 6.60 -28.19 19.48
CA LEU A 354 5.56 -27.42 20.19
C LEU A 354 4.74 -26.52 19.25
N CYS A 355 5.29 -26.11 18.11
CA CYS A 355 4.59 -25.25 17.14
C CYS A 355 3.57 -26.01 16.26
N GLY A 356 3.70 -27.33 16.13
CA GLY A 356 2.82 -28.16 15.30
C GLY A 356 2.96 -27.81 13.81
N SER A 357 1.86 -27.87 13.06
CA SER A 357 1.84 -27.67 11.59
C SER A 357 1.97 -26.21 11.13
N LYS A 358 2.07 -25.23 12.03
CA LYS A 358 1.94 -23.80 11.69
C LYS A 358 3.21 -23.13 11.14
N VAL A 359 4.24 -23.89 10.78
CA VAL A 359 5.57 -23.34 10.45
C VAL A 359 5.90 -23.57 8.98
N ASP A 360 6.20 -22.48 8.29
CA ASP A 360 6.76 -22.50 6.94
C ASP A 360 8.28 -22.57 7.03
N LEU A 361 8.83 -23.70 6.57
CA LEU A 361 10.27 -23.94 6.63
C LEU A 361 10.91 -23.68 5.27
N ILE A 362 11.82 -22.70 5.22
CA ILE A 362 12.60 -22.36 4.04
C ILE A 362 14.04 -22.85 4.23
N LEU A 363 14.50 -23.71 3.32
CA LEU A 363 15.86 -24.25 3.35
C LEU A 363 16.68 -23.77 2.15
N THR A 364 17.91 -23.32 2.39
CA THR A 364 18.85 -22.98 1.30
C THR A 364 19.79 -24.13 0.92
N VAL A 365 20.00 -24.32 -0.39
CA VAL A 365 20.69 -25.49 -0.98
C VAL A 365 22.21 -25.53 -0.75
N SER A 366 22.84 -24.40 -0.37
CA SER A 366 24.27 -24.18 -0.61
C SER A 366 25.24 -25.19 0.03
N LYS A 367 24.91 -25.83 1.17
CA LYS A 367 25.69 -26.95 1.77
C LYS A 367 24.85 -27.84 2.70
N MET A 368 23.89 -28.61 2.17
CA MET A 368 23.17 -29.62 2.97
C MET A 368 24.04 -30.87 3.21
N SER A 369 24.79 -30.91 4.32
CA SER A 369 25.48 -32.11 4.83
C SER A 369 24.70 -32.69 6.02
N TRP A 370 23.52 -33.26 5.77
CA TRP A 370 22.86 -34.05 6.80
C TRP A 370 23.75 -35.22 7.15
N VAL A 371 24.33 -35.21 8.35
CA VAL A 371 25.29 -36.22 8.80
C VAL A 371 24.61 -37.58 8.70
N ARG A 372 24.97 -38.32 7.64
CA ARG A 372 24.73 -39.75 7.50
C ARG A 372 25.44 -40.43 8.66
N ARG A 373 24.76 -40.59 9.80
CA ARG A 373 24.92 -41.59 10.87
C ARG A 373 24.46 -41.00 12.21
N GLY A 374 23.38 -41.58 12.74
CA GLY A 374 23.06 -41.53 14.18
C GLY A 374 21.74 -40.83 14.51
N ARG A 375 20.69 -41.63 14.70
CA ARG A 375 19.39 -41.32 15.35
C ARG A 375 19.02 -39.82 15.34
N VAL A 376 18.37 -39.36 14.26
CA VAL A 376 17.50 -38.18 14.36
C VAL A 376 16.28 -38.63 15.14
N ALA A 377 16.27 -38.32 16.43
CA ALA A 377 15.13 -38.53 17.31
C ALA A 377 14.20 -37.34 17.13
N CYS A 378 13.20 -37.45 16.26
CA CYS A 378 11.85 -36.88 16.40
C CYS A 378 11.13 -36.90 15.04
N PRO A 379 10.00 -37.60 14.89
CA PRO A 379 9.11 -37.39 13.75
C PRO A 379 8.51 -35.98 13.84
N LEU A 380 8.53 -35.26 12.72
CA LEU A 380 8.09 -33.86 12.61
C LEU A 380 7.02 -33.76 11.53
N VAL A 381 5.96 -33.00 11.82
CA VAL A 381 4.89 -32.70 10.86
C VAL A 381 5.09 -31.26 10.40
N VAL A 382 5.28 -31.04 9.10
CA VAL A 382 5.47 -29.72 8.49
C VAL A 382 4.41 -29.54 7.41
N GLU A 383 3.72 -28.41 7.39
CA GLU A 383 2.69 -28.14 6.38
C GLU A 383 3.32 -27.83 5.03
N GLU A 384 4.26 -26.87 4.99
CA GLU A 384 4.99 -26.49 3.78
C GLU A 384 6.51 -26.46 4.00
N LEU A 385 7.23 -27.13 3.09
CA LEU A 385 8.70 -27.12 3.03
C LEU A 385 9.11 -26.52 1.69
N SER A 386 9.81 -25.39 1.69
CA SER A 386 10.35 -24.78 0.48
C SER A 386 11.87 -24.90 0.42
N VAL A 387 12.39 -25.23 -0.76
CA VAL A 387 13.83 -25.38 -1.00
C VAL A 387 14.26 -24.36 -2.04
N VAL A 388 15.07 -23.39 -1.61
CA VAL A 388 15.50 -22.26 -2.44
C VAL A 388 16.99 -22.39 -2.79
N SER A 389 17.33 -22.26 -4.07
CA SER A 389 18.72 -22.19 -4.51
C SER A 389 19.27 -20.78 -4.33
N THR A 390 20.48 -20.67 -3.78
CA THR A 390 21.22 -19.40 -3.74
C THR A 390 21.60 -18.93 -5.15
N LYS A 391 21.80 -17.61 -5.35
CA LYS A 391 22.10 -16.94 -6.64
C LYS A 391 23.24 -17.54 -7.49
N ALA A 392 24.10 -18.41 -6.95
CA ALA A 392 25.10 -19.15 -7.72
C ALA A 392 24.61 -20.58 -8.03
N PRO A 393 24.65 -21.05 -9.30
CA PRO A 393 24.16 -22.37 -9.67
C PRO A 393 24.96 -23.47 -8.95
N PRO A 394 24.30 -24.30 -8.10
CA PRO A 394 24.99 -25.34 -7.36
C PRO A 394 25.51 -26.43 -8.30
N SER A 395 26.67 -27.01 -7.97
CA SER A 395 27.24 -28.10 -8.78
C SER A 395 26.28 -29.31 -8.89
N PRO A 396 26.25 -30.06 -10.01
CA PRO A 396 25.37 -31.23 -10.17
C PRO A 396 25.53 -32.28 -9.06
N ARG A 397 26.74 -32.43 -8.52
CA ARG A 397 27.02 -33.32 -7.38
C ARG A 397 26.41 -32.83 -6.07
N ALA A 398 26.25 -31.51 -5.89
CA ALA A 398 25.58 -30.93 -4.73
C ALA A 398 24.07 -31.14 -4.81
N LEU A 399 23.47 -30.94 -5.99
CA LEU A 399 22.03 -31.18 -6.22
C LEU A 399 21.62 -32.64 -5.96
N LEU A 400 22.44 -33.61 -6.38
CA LEU A 400 22.21 -35.04 -6.06
C LEU A 400 22.34 -35.36 -4.55
N LYS A 401 23.21 -34.65 -3.84
CA LYS A 401 23.31 -34.77 -2.38
C LYS A 401 22.09 -34.16 -1.69
N VAL A 402 21.57 -33.06 -2.21
CA VAL A 402 20.37 -32.40 -1.69
C VAL A 402 19.15 -33.28 -1.91
N SER A 403 18.96 -33.86 -3.10
CA SER A 403 17.84 -34.78 -3.36
C SER A 403 17.89 -36.03 -2.47
N SER A 404 19.06 -36.66 -2.32
CA SER A 404 19.20 -37.81 -1.42
C SER A 404 19.04 -37.45 0.06
N SER A 405 19.38 -36.22 0.45
CA SER A 405 19.13 -35.71 1.79
C SER A 405 17.65 -35.43 2.03
N LEU A 406 16.97 -34.77 1.08
CA LEU A 406 15.51 -34.56 1.11
C LEU A 406 14.76 -35.89 1.16
N ALA A 407 15.12 -36.87 0.32
CA ALA A 407 14.53 -38.21 0.35
C ALA A 407 14.75 -38.90 1.70
N SER A 408 15.91 -38.66 2.35
CA SER A 408 16.18 -39.17 3.68
C SER A 408 15.35 -38.44 4.75
N LEU A 409 15.11 -37.14 4.60
CA LEU A 409 14.30 -36.33 5.51
C LEU A 409 12.83 -36.73 5.46
N LEU A 410 12.27 -36.87 4.26
CA LEU A 410 10.87 -37.26 4.06
C LEU A 410 10.56 -38.63 4.67
N ARG A 411 11.56 -39.52 4.83
CA ARG A 411 11.36 -40.78 5.58
C ARG A 411 11.08 -40.58 7.07
N PHE A 412 11.47 -39.45 7.65
CA PHE A 412 11.29 -39.15 9.07
C PHE A 412 10.31 -38.00 9.32
N TRP A 413 10.11 -37.12 8.34
CA TRP A 413 9.26 -35.94 8.42
C TRP A 413 8.03 -36.13 7.53
N THR A 414 6.84 -35.90 8.08
CA THR A 414 5.59 -35.85 7.31
C THR A 414 5.37 -34.43 6.84
N VAL A 415 5.69 -34.17 5.57
CA VAL A 415 5.49 -32.88 4.92
C VAL A 415 4.16 -32.91 4.16
N GLY A 416 3.33 -31.88 4.22
CA GLY A 416 2.10 -31.79 3.41
C GLY A 416 2.38 -31.34 1.97
N ARG A 417 3.11 -30.23 1.83
CA ARG A 417 3.49 -29.62 0.56
C ARG A 417 4.99 -29.37 0.49
N LEU A 418 5.62 -29.75 -0.61
CA LEU A 418 7.04 -29.54 -0.89
C LEU A 418 7.19 -28.63 -2.11
N ASP A 419 7.64 -27.40 -1.88
CA ASP A 419 7.92 -26.41 -2.93
C ASP A 419 9.38 -26.50 -3.37
N LEU A 420 9.57 -26.88 -4.63
CA LEU A 420 10.87 -27.03 -5.29
C LEU A 420 11.00 -26.09 -6.49
N SER A 421 10.09 -25.12 -6.66
CA SER A 421 10.07 -24.19 -7.79
C SER A 421 11.39 -23.45 -7.98
N GLU A 422 12.06 -23.05 -6.89
CA GLU A 422 13.34 -22.34 -6.91
C GLU A 422 14.56 -23.23 -6.62
N SER A 423 14.38 -24.56 -6.58
CA SER A 423 15.43 -25.49 -6.14
C SER A 423 16.47 -25.83 -7.21
N GLY A 424 16.13 -25.70 -8.50
CA GLY A 424 16.98 -26.09 -9.64
C GLY A 424 17.33 -27.58 -9.68
N LEU A 425 16.55 -28.46 -9.05
CA LEU A 425 16.82 -29.90 -9.01
C LEU A 425 16.59 -30.56 -10.39
N PRO A 426 17.50 -31.45 -10.85
CA PRO A 426 17.32 -32.15 -12.11
C PRO A 426 16.20 -33.19 -12.01
N ALA A 427 15.42 -33.38 -13.08
CA ALA A 427 14.24 -34.25 -13.09
C ALA A 427 14.52 -35.70 -12.64
N GLN A 428 15.70 -36.25 -12.97
CA GLN A 428 16.11 -37.59 -12.52
C GLN A 428 16.19 -37.71 -10.98
N SER A 429 16.52 -36.63 -10.29
CA SER A 429 16.54 -36.60 -8.82
C SER A 429 15.14 -36.55 -8.23
N LEU A 430 14.19 -35.92 -8.92
CA LEU A 430 12.81 -35.80 -8.48
C LEU A 430 12.08 -37.16 -8.49
N LEU A 431 12.43 -38.09 -9.40
CA LEU A 431 11.90 -39.46 -9.40
C LEU A 431 12.08 -40.16 -8.04
N SER A 432 13.23 -39.97 -7.39
CA SER A 432 13.49 -40.55 -6.07
C SER A 432 12.60 -39.98 -4.95
N LEU A 433 12.13 -38.74 -5.11
CA LEU A 433 11.19 -38.10 -4.19
C LEU A 433 9.74 -38.52 -4.49
N LEU A 434 9.41 -38.74 -5.76
CA LEU A 434 8.09 -39.20 -6.19
C LEU A 434 7.78 -40.63 -5.77
N LEU A 435 8.79 -41.47 -5.57
CA LEU A 435 8.64 -42.84 -5.04
C LEU A 435 8.30 -42.90 -3.54
N HIS A 436 8.17 -41.76 -2.85
CA HIS A 436 7.85 -41.75 -1.42
C HIS A 436 6.36 -42.00 -1.15
N ASP A 437 6.00 -43.00 -0.37
CA ASP A 437 4.60 -43.44 -0.20
C ASP A 437 3.67 -42.48 0.59
N ALA A 438 4.17 -41.38 1.16
CA ALA A 438 3.36 -40.44 1.94
C ALA A 438 2.50 -39.50 1.05
N PRO A 439 1.32 -39.04 1.54
CA PRO A 439 0.49 -38.04 0.85
C PRO A 439 1.21 -36.69 0.83
N LEU A 440 1.87 -36.40 -0.29
CA LEU A 440 2.77 -35.25 -0.45
C LEU A 440 2.42 -34.54 -1.75
N THR A 441 2.18 -33.23 -1.70
CA THR A 441 2.00 -32.43 -2.91
C THR A 441 3.31 -31.74 -3.30
N PHE A 442 3.67 -31.76 -4.58
CA PHE A 442 4.86 -31.08 -5.09
C PHE A 442 4.48 -29.83 -5.87
N ARG A 443 5.22 -28.74 -5.64
CA ARG A 443 5.24 -27.57 -6.54
C ARG A 443 6.59 -27.53 -7.23
N LEU A 444 6.59 -27.61 -8.55
CA LEU A 444 7.79 -27.63 -9.39
C LEU A 444 7.86 -26.39 -10.29
N SER A 445 9.05 -26.08 -10.80
CA SER A 445 9.23 -25.11 -11.88
C SER A 445 8.72 -25.67 -13.22
N GLU A 446 8.45 -24.77 -14.17
CA GLU A 446 8.03 -25.14 -15.54
C GLU A 446 9.05 -26.09 -16.20
N GLU A 447 10.35 -25.78 -16.11
CA GLU A 447 11.42 -26.57 -16.70
C GLU A 447 11.55 -27.96 -16.06
N SER A 448 11.50 -28.04 -14.73
CA SER A 448 11.62 -29.31 -14.01
C SER A 448 10.40 -30.21 -14.26
N LEU A 449 9.20 -29.64 -14.34
CA LEU A 449 7.98 -30.40 -14.64
C LEU A 449 8.00 -30.94 -16.07
N GLN A 450 8.43 -30.13 -17.05
CA GLN A 450 8.54 -30.56 -18.44
C GLN A 450 9.56 -31.70 -18.61
N GLN A 451 10.75 -31.57 -18.02
CA GLN A 451 11.77 -32.63 -18.05
C GLN A 451 11.28 -33.92 -17.36
N LEU A 452 10.51 -33.79 -16.28
CA LEU A 452 9.97 -34.92 -15.55
C LEU A 452 8.91 -35.67 -16.36
N LEU A 453 8.02 -34.96 -17.06
CA LEU A 453 7.02 -35.59 -17.92
C LEU A 453 7.66 -36.38 -19.07
N VAL A 454 8.73 -35.86 -19.67
CA VAL A 454 9.50 -36.58 -20.71
C VAL A 454 10.07 -37.88 -20.14
N LEU A 455 10.71 -37.82 -18.96
CA LEU A 455 11.24 -39.01 -18.30
C LEU A 455 10.16 -40.02 -17.92
N LEU A 456 9.00 -39.57 -17.40
CA LEU A 456 7.87 -40.46 -17.09
C LEU A 456 7.37 -41.21 -18.33
N HIS A 457 7.37 -40.55 -19.48
CA HIS A 457 6.99 -41.17 -20.74
C HIS A 457 8.02 -42.15 -21.28
N GLU A 458 9.32 -41.88 -21.12
CA GLU A 458 10.37 -42.85 -21.46
C GLU A 458 10.29 -44.10 -20.58
N VAL A 459 9.93 -43.94 -19.30
CA VAL A 459 9.85 -45.05 -18.34
C VAL A 459 8.61 -45.93 -18.53
N GLN A 460 7.50 -45.37 -19.05
CA GLN A 460 6.23 -46.09 -19.32
C GLN A 460 5.65 -46.89 -18.14
N ASP A 461 5.99 -46.53 -16.91
CA ASP A 461 5.48 -47.17 -15.70
C ASP A 461 4.16 -46.52 -15.25
N GLN A 462 3.09 -47.32 -15.20
CA GLN A 462 1.73 -46.85 -14.90
C GLN A 462 1.59 -46.41 -13.43
N ASP A 463 2.13 -47.17 -12.48
CA ASP A 463 1.98 -46.91 -11.04
C ASP A 463 2.79 -45.67 -10.63
N LEU A 464 3.99 -45.53 -11.20
CA LEU A 464 4.82 -44.33 -11.03
C LEU A 464 4.17 -43.09 -11.65
N THR A 465 3.54 -43.23 -12.82
CA THR A 465 2.83 -42.12 -13.46
C THR A 465 1.64 -41.69 -12.59
N LEU A 466 0.78 -42.62 -12.18
CA LEU A 466 -0.41 -42.33 -11.35
C LEU A 466 -0.05 -41.70 -10.00
N SER A 467 0.96 -42.24 -9.31
CA SER A 467 1.46 -41.67 -8.05
C SER A 467 2.02 -40.26 -8.25
N SER A 468 2.73 -40.02 -9.34
CA SER A 468 3.23 -38.69 -9.68
C SER A 468 2.10 -37.70 -9.94
N PHE A 469 1.08 -38.07 -10.71
CA PHE A 469 -0.08 -37.22 -10.98
C PHE A 469 -0.80 -36.82 -9.70
N ASN A 470 -1.05 -37.79 -8.81
CA ASN A 470 -1.71 -37.53 -7.54
C ASN A 470 -0.97 -36.47 -6.70
N LYS A 471 0.35 -36.39 -6.84
CA LYS A 471 1.20 -35.44 -6.11
C LYS A 471 1.37 -34.08 -6.78
N PHE A 472 1.24 -33.99 -8.10
CA PHE A 472 1.30 -32.70 -8.83
C PHE A 472 -0.07 -32.01 -8.97
N GLY A 473 -1.17 -32.71 -8.68
CA GLY A 473 -2.51 -32.14 -8.73
C GLY A 473 -3.05 -31.92 -10.16
N GLY A 474 -2.36 -32.43 -11.19
CA GLY A 474 -2.85 -32.44 -12.57
C GLY A 474 -2.73 -31.12 -13.35
N ASP A 475 -2.10 -30.07 -12.80
CA ASP A 475 -1.90 -28.82 -13.54
C ASP A 475 -0.69 -28.88 -14.47
N LEU A 476 -0.94 -29.00 -15.77
CA LEU A 476 0.06 -28.99 -16.84
C LEU A 476 -0.02 -27.71 -17.70
N SER A 477 -0.71 -26.66 -17.23
CA SER A 477 -0.92 -25.42 -17.98
C SER A 477 0.38 -24.70 -18.35
N SER A 478 1.43 -24.87 -17.56
CA SER A 478 2.76 -24.32 -17.82
C SER A 478 3.55 -25.11 -18.86
N CYS A 479 3.23 -26.37 -19.14
CA CYS A 479 4.08 -27.24 -19.96
C CYS A 479 3.78 -27.18 -21.47
N GLN A 480 4.84 -27.31 -22.26
CA GLN A 480 4.77 -27.65 -23.68
C GLN A 480 4.79 -29.18 -23.82
N LEU A 481 3.66 -29.74 -24.22
CA LEU A 481 3.45 -31.17 -24.40
C LEU A 481 3.54 -31.51 -25.90
N ASN A 482 3.87 -32.75 -26.22
CA ASN A 482 3.62 -33.30 -27.55
C ASN A 482 2.37 -34.20 -27.49
N TRP A 483 1.84 -34.59 -28.65
CA TRP A 483 0.64 -35.45 -28.70
C TRP A 483 0.86 -36.81 -28.03
N GLU A 484 2.00 -37.45 -28.24
CA GLU A 484 2.28 -38.81 -27.73
C GLU A 484 2.31 -38.83 -26.19
N LEU A 485 2.94 -37.81 -25.58
CA LEU A 485 2.94 -37.57 -24.15
C LEU A 485 1.52 -37.37 -23.64
N LEU A 486 0.78 -36.41 -24.20
CA LEU A 486 -0.57 -36.12 -23.73
C LEU A 486 -1.50 -37.32 -23.90
N HIS A 487 -1.43 -38.02 -25.03
CA HIS A 487 -2.24 -39.20 -25.29
C HIS A 487 -1.91 -40.35 -24.33
N TYR A 488 -0.63 -40.60 -24.04
CA TYR A 488 -0.22 -41.55 -23.01
C TYR A 488 -0.81 -41.20 -21.64
N LEU A 489 -0.77 -39.91 -21.26
CA LEU A 489 -1.32 -39.43 -19.99
C LEU A 489 -2.84 -39.57 -19.91
N LEU A 490 -3.56 -39.27 -21.01
CA LEU A 490 -5.01 -39.41 -21.11
C LEU A 490 -5.50 -40.85 -21.16
N GLN A 491 -4.62 -41.82 -21.44
CA GLN A 491 -4.94 -43.25 -21.36
C GLN A 491 -4.87 -43.81 -19.93
N GLN A 492 -4.10 -43.20 -19.03
CA GLN A 492 -3.92 -43.73 -17.67
C GLN A 492 -5.19 -43.56 -16.83
N PRO A 493 -5.65 -44.54 -16.04
CA PRO A 493 -6.87 -44.42 -15.23
C PRO A 493 -6.61 -43.55 -13.98
N SER A 494 -6.68 -42.23 -14.10
CA SER A 494 -6.58 -41.30 -12.96
C SER A 494 -7.90 -40.57 -12.71
N ALA A 495 -8.20 -40.33 -11.43
CA ALA A 495 -9.38 -39.56 -10.99
C ALA A 495 -9.18 -38.03 -11.10
N GLN A 496 -7.94 -37.57 -11.36
CA GLN A 496 -7.62 -36.15 -11.44
C GLN A 496 -7.80 -35.61 -12.87
N THR A 497 -8.28 -34.38 -12.97
CA THR A 497 -8.41 -33.65 -14.23
C THR A 497 -7.07 -33.06 -14.64
N ILE A 498 -6.70 -33.20 -15.91
CA ILE A 498 -5.48 -32.65 -16.49
C ILE A 498 -5.79 -31.25 -17.04
N THR A 499 -5.16 -30.22 -16.47
CA THR A 499 -5.30 -28.86 -16.97
C THR A 499 -4.23 -28.57 -18.02
N VAL A 500 -4.62 -28.14 -19.22
CA VAL A 500 -3.69 -27.87 -20.34
C VAL A 500 -3.99 -26.49 -20.95
N ASN A 501 -2.93 -25.75 -21.29
CA ASN A 501 -3.05 -24.45 -21.96
C ASN A 501 -2.91 -24.61 -23.49
N LEU A 502 -3.94 -24.22 -24.26
CA LEU A 502 -3.91 -24.36 -25.71
C LEU A 502 -2.94 -23.39 -26.40
N LYS A 503 -2.66 -22.22 -25.81
CA LYS A 503 -1.73 -21.25 -26.41
C LYS A 503 -0.30 -21.80 -26.46
N LYS A 504 0.10 -22.59 -25.47
CA LYS A 504 1.41 -23.27 -25.45
C LYS A 504 1.43 -24.54 -26.31
N ASN A 505 0.26 -25.09 -26.65
CA ASN A 505 0.10 -26.40 -27.29
C ASN A 505 -0.79 -26.32 -28.55
N PRO A 506 -0.33 -25.67 -29.63
CA PRO A 506 -1.16 -25.38 -30.81
C PRO A 506 -1.64 -26.64 -31.54
N PHE A 507 -0.92 -27.77 -31.44
CA PHE A 507 -1.30 -29.05 -32.06
C PHE A 507 -2.67 -29.58 -31.59
N LEU A 508 -3.15 -29.15 -30.41
CA LEU A 508 -4.47 -29.52 -29.90
C LEU A 508 -5.60 -29.02 -30.81
N GLN A 509 -5.37 -27.89 -31.50
CA GLN A 509 -6.32 -27.32 -32.45
C GLN A 509 -6.52 -28.23 -33.66
N GLU A 510 -5.44 -28.81 -34.19
CA GLU A 510 -5.49 -29.70 -35.37
C GLU A 510 -6.11 -31.07 -35.05
N ARG A 511 -6.09 -31.49 -33.78
CA ARG A 511 -6.52 -32.82 -33.33
C ARG A 511 -7.78 -32.81 -32.47
N ALA A 512 -8.64 -31.80 -32.63
CA ALA A 512 -9.87 -31.67 -31.83
C ALA A 512 -10.71 -32.95 -31.79
N THR A 513 -10.89 -33.63 -32.94
CA THR A 513 -11.65 -34.88 -33.06
C THR A 513 -11.09 -36.03 -32.21
N GLN A 514 -9.76 -36.11 -32.09
CA GLN A 514 -9.08 -37.16 -31.30
C GLN A 514 -9.14 -36.87 -29.79
N LEU A 515 -9.37 -35.61 -29.39
CA LEU A 515 -9.47 -35.18 -28.00
C LEU A 515 -10.88 -35.31 -27.43
N LEU A 516 -11.93 -35.23 -28.27
CA LEU A 516 -13.34 -35.27 -27.84
C LEU A 516 -13.64 -36.41 -26.84
N PRO A 517 -13.17 -37.67 -27.03
CA PRO A 517 -13.45 -38.76 -26.08
C PRO A 517 -12.87 -38.53 -24.67
N PHE A 518 -11.80 -37.74 -24.56
CA PHE A 518 -11.05 -37.54 -23.31
C PHE A 518 -11.39 -36.23 -22.58
N LEU A 519 -12.28 -35.39 -23.13
CA LEU A 519 -12.64 -34.09 -22.54
C LEU A 519 -13.16 -34.18 -21.10
N HIS A 520 -13.77 -35.30 -20.71
CA HIS A 520 -14.24 -35.53 -19.35
C HIS A 520 -13.12 -35.50 -18.29
N ARG A 521 -11.85 -35.62 -18.73
CA ARG A 521 -10.65 -35.61 -17.88
C ARG A 521 -9.79 -34.37 -18.06
N MET A 522 -10.20 -33.41 -18.90
CA MET A 522 -9.38 -32.27 -19.25
C MET A 522 -10.04 -30.96 -18.84
N VAL A 523 -9.21 -30.00 -18.43
CA VAL A 523 -9.60 -28.58 -18.30
C VAL A 523 -8.72 -27.78 -19.23
N LEU A 524 -9.34 -27.08 -20.17
CA LEU A 524 -8.66 -26.36 -21.24
C LEU A 524 -8.56 -24.88 -20.89
N GLN A 525 -7.36 -24.40 -20.61
CA GLN A 525 -7.11 -22.98 -20.41
C GLN A 525 -6.92 -22.27 -21.75
N ARG A 526 -7.64 -21.14 -21.91
CA ARG A 526 -7.60 -20.27 -23.09
C ARG A 526 -7.86 -21.02 -24.41
N PRO A 527 -9.02 -21.70 -24.55
CA PRO A 527 -9.35 -22.39 -25.78
C PRO A 527 -9.46 -21.40 -26.94
N SER A 528 -8.89 -21.76 -28.10
CA SER A 528 -9.01 -20.92 -29.30
C SER A 528 -10.43 -21.01 -29.88
N PRO A 529 -11.00 -19.91 -30.40
CA PRO A 529 -12.34 -19.92 -31.00
C PRO A 529 -12.51 -20.96 -32.12
N SER A 530 -11.45 -21.19 -32.91
CA SER A 530 -11.40 -22.23 -33.95
C SER A 530 -11.49 -23.65 -33.41
N PHE A 531 -10.82 -23.95 -32.29
CA PHE A 531 -10.93 -25.24 -31.61
C PHE A 531 -12.34 -25.46 -31.08
N VAL A 532 -12.94 -24.45 -30.44
CA VAL A 532 -14.32 -24.52 -29.93
C VAL A 532 -15.29 -24.76 -31.08
N ARG A 533 -15.23 -23.96 -32.15
CA ARG A 533 -16.07 -24.13 -33.36
C ARG A 533 -15.98 -25.55 -33.94
N THR A 534 -14.76 -26.07 -34.11
CA THR A 534 -14.53 -27.40 -34.66
C THR A 534 -15.08 -28.49 -33.74
N SER A 535 -14.85 -28.38 -32.42
CA SER A 535 -15.35 -29.34 -31.43
C SER A 535 -16.88 -29.39 -31.40
N ILE A 536 -17.53 -28.22 -31.47
CA ILE A 536 -19.00 -28.09 -31.50
C ILE A 536 -19.56 -28.72 -32.78
N ARG A 537 -18.95 -28.43 -33.93
CA ARG A 537 -19.38 -28.95 -35.23
C ARG A 537 -19.28 -30.47 -35.31
N GLU A 538 -18.21 -31.05 -34.77
CA GLU A 538 -18.00 -32.51 -34.76
C GLU A 538 -18.98 -33.22 -33.81
N ILE A 539 -19.29 -32.64 -32.65
CA ILE A 539 -20.34 -33.16 -31.76
C ILE A 539 -21.71 -33.15 -32.45
N TYR A 540 -22.02 -32.08 -33.19
CA TYR A 540 -23.25 -31.97 -33.96
C TYR A 540 -23.34 -33.01 -35.08
N ARG A 541 -22.28 -33.17 -35.88
CA ARG A 541 -22.21 -34.21 -36.94
C ARG A 541 -22.39 -35.61 -36.37
N GLY A 542 -21.74 -35.90 -35.24
CA GLY A 542 -21.86 -37.16 -34.52
C GLY A 542 -23.16 -37.35 -33.73
N HIS A 543 -23.99 -36.31 -33.59
CA HIS A 543 -25.18 -36.28 -32.72
C HIS A 543 -24.90 -36.76 -31.28
N SER A 544 -23.68 -36.54 -30.79
CA SER A 544 -23.16 -37.10 -29.54
C SER A 544 -23.52 -36.23 -28.33
N SER A 545 -24.80 -36.14 -28.01
CA SER A 545 -25.30 -35.27 -26.91
C SER A 545 -24.68 -35.59 -25.54
N HIS A 546 -24.30 -36.84 -25.30
CA HIS A 546 -23.64 -37.28 -24.06
C HIS A 546 -22.24 -36.66 -23.83
N MET A 547 -21.59 -36.11 -24.87
CA MET A 547 -20.29 -35.45 -24.74
C MET A 547 -20.39 -33.98 -24.35
N ILE A 548 -21.58 -33.36 -24.47
CA ILE A 548 -21.80 -31.93 -24.25
C ILE A 548 -21.46 -31.51 -22.80
N PRO A 549 -21.88 -32.22 -21.74
CA PRO A 549 -21.52 -31.85 -20.36
C PRO A 549 -20.01 -31.92 -20.10
N SER A 550 -19.32 -32.89 -20.72
CA SER A 550 -17.87 -33.05 -20.62
C SER A 550 -17.13 -31.92 -21.33
N LEU A 551 -17.60 -31.51 -22.51
CA LEU A 551 -17.06 -30.36 -23.22
C LEU A 551 -17.24 -29.08 -22.39
N LEU A 552 -18.44 -28.82 -21.89
CA LEU A 552 -18.70 -27.60 -21.11
C LEU A 552 -17.88 -27.55 -19.82
N ARG A 553 -17.73 -28.68 -19.11
CA ARG A 553 -16.84 -28.76 -17.94
C ARG A 553 -15.39 -28.44 -18.31
N SER A 554 -14.91 -28.95 -19.45
CA SER A 554 -13.54 -28.69 -19.92
C SER A 554 -13.29 -27.24 -20.32
N LEU A 555 -14.33 -26.53 -20.77
CA LEU A 555 -14.28 -25.12 -21.21
C LEU A 555 -14.73 -24.13 -20.11
N ASP A 556 -14.91 -24.58 -18.86
CA ASP A 556 -15.42 -23.75 -17.76
C ASP A 556 -16.79 -23.11 -18.06
N HIS A 557 -17.65 -23.85 -18.77
CA HIS A 557 -18.96 -23.43 -19.25
C HIS A 557 -18.92 -22.17 -20.16
N VAL A 558 -17.77 -21.83 -20.74
CA VAL A 558 -17.61 -20.71 -21.67
C VAL A 558 -17.49 -21.23 -23.11
N ILE A 559 -18.44 -20.84 -23.96
CA ILE A 559 -18.33 -21.02 -25.42
C ILE A 559 -17.82 -19.71 -26.01
N ASN A 560 -16.53 -19.67 -26.36
CA ASN A 560 -15.92 -18.52 -27.02
C ASN A 560 -15.80 -18.77 -28.53
N LEU A 561 -16.57 -18.01 -29.31
CA LEU A 561 -16.59 -18.01 -30.77
C LEU A 561 -16.26 -16.61 -31.33
N SER A 562 -15.56 -15.79 -30.55
CA SER A 562 -15.16 -14.43 -30.96
C SER A 562 -14.23 -14.46 -32.19
N CYS A 563 -14.32 -13.43 -33.02
CA CYS A 563 -13.57 -13.28 -34.28
C CYS A 563 -13.77 -14.44 -35.28
N THR A 564 -14.98 -15.02 -35.34
CA THR A 564 -15.29 -16.10 -36.29
C THR A 564 -16.49 -15.75 -37.17
N GLU A 565 -16.43 -16.16 -38.43
CA GLU A 565 -17.57 -16.14 -39.34
C GLU A 565 -18.36 -17.43 -39.16
N LEU A 566 -19.58 -17.33 -38.63
CA LEU A 566 -20.45 -18.48 -38.37
C LEU A 566 -21.35 -18.73 -39.58
N ASP A 567 -21.29 -19.95 -40.11
CA ASP A 567 -22.21 -20.37 -41.18
C ASP A 567 -23.51 -20.97 -40.59
N SER A 568 -24.43 -21.39 -41.46
CA SER A 568 -25.69 -22.04 -41.06
C SER A 568 -25.46 -23.37 -40.31
N GLU A 569 -24.38 -24.10 -40.63
CA GLU A 569 -24.00 -25.35 -39.95
C GLU A 569 -23.52 -25.06 -38.52
N ASP A 570 -22.68 -24.02 -38.34
CA ASP A 570 -22.21 -23.57 -37.03
C ASP A 570 -23.34 -23.11 -36.12
N CYS A 571 -24.30 -22.35 -36.67
CA CYS A 571 -25.48 -21.92 -35.92
C CYS A 571 -26.30 -23.14 -35.46
N SER A 572 -26.51 -24.12 -36.34
CA SER A 572 -27.21 -25.37 -36.01
C SER A 572 -26.48 -26.17 -34.94
N ALA A 573 -25.16 -26.26 -35.03
CA ALA A 573 -24.32 -26.95 -34.05
C ALA A 573 -24.33 -26.26 -32.68
N LEU A 574 -24.27 -24.92 -32.65
CA LEU A 574 -24.39 -24.13 -31.43
C LEU A 574 -25.76 -24.35 -30.76
N ILE A 575 -26.84 -24.33 -31.54
CA ILE A 575 -28.20 -24.60 -31.04
C ILE A 575 -28.31 -26.01 -30.48
N PHE A 576 -27.73 -27.01 -31.14
CA PHE A 576 -27.71 -28.38 -30.65
C PHE A 576 -27.07 -28.48 -29.26
N ILE A 577 -25.99 -27.74 -29.02
CA ILE A 577 -25.35 -27.67 -27.71
C ILE A 577 -26.23 -26.94 -26.69
N LEU A 578 -26.76 -25.77 -27.04
CA LEU A 578 -27.60 -24.97 -26.16
C LEU A 578 -28.90 -25.68 -25.76
N ARG A 579 -29.41 -26.61 -26.59
CA ARG A 579 -30.58 -27.46 -26.26
C ARG A 579 -30.29 -28.50 -25.18
N HIS A 580 -29.03 -28.90 -25.03
CA HIS A 580 -28.61 -29.96 -24.12
C HIS A 580 -27.72 -29.43 -22.99
N SER A 581 -27.76 -28.13 -22.73
CA SER A 581 -26.97 -27.47 -21.70
C SER A 581 -27.74 -26.34 -21.03
N ASP A 582 -27.37 -26.05 -19.78
CA ASP A 582 -27.94 -24.99 -18.97
C ASP A 582 -26.81 -24.13 -18.39
N GLY A 583 -27.00 -22.81 -18.37
CA GLY A 583 -26.09 -21.86 -17.73
C GLY A 583 -24.77 -21.64 -18.48
N VAL A 584 -24.80 -21.68 -19.81
CA VAL A 584 -23.60 -21.47 -20.64
C VAL A 584 -23.31 -19.96 -20.78
N ARG A 585 -22.03 -19.58 -20.69
CA ARG A 585 -21.56 -18.22 -21.02
C ARG A 585 -21.11 -18.19 -22.48
N LEU A 586 -21.73 -17.35 -23.30
CA LEU A 586 -21.52 -17.29 -24.74
C LEU A 586 -20.79 -16.00 -25.11
N LYS A 587 -19.61 -16.11 -25.72
CA LYS A 587 -18.81 -14.97 -26.20
C LYS A 587 -18.76 -14.98 -27.72
N LEU A 588 -19.28 -13.93 -28.33
CA LEU A 588 -19.49 -13.72 -29.76
C LEU A 588 -18.99 -12.32 -30.19
N LEU A 589 -17.86 -11.87 -29.62
CA LEU A 589 -17.30 -10.56 -29.96
C LEU A 589 -16.71 -10.59 -31.38
N TRP A 590 -17.09 -9.64 -32.23
CA TRP A 590 -16.63 -9.55 -33.62
C TRP A 590 -16.91 -10.81 -34.44
N SER A 591 -17.99 -11.52 -34.14
CA SER A 591 -18.44 -12.65 -34.96
C SER A 591 -19.48 -12.19 -35.97
N SER A 592 -19.43 -12.70 -37.19
CA SER A 592 -20.50 -12.47 -38.17
C SER A 592 -21.52 -13.61 -38.12
N ILE A 593 -22.78 -13.28 -37.83
CA ILE A 593 -23.87 -14.25 -37.71
C ILE A 593 -24.94 -13.94 -38.78
N PRO A 594 -25.31 -14.91 -39.63
CA PRO A 594 -26.42 -14.75 -40.56
C PRO A 594 -27.74 -14.43 -39.84
N ALA A 595 -28.61 -13.63 -40.46
CA ALA A 595 -29.89 -13.21 -39.86
C ALA A 595 -30.77 -14.39 -39.41
N GLU A 596 -30.81 -15.48 -40.17
CA GLU A 596 -31.52 -16.72 -39.80
C GLU A 596 -30.90 -17.40 -38.56
N GLY A 597 -29.58 -17.31 -38.41
CA GLY A 597 -28.84 -17.80 -37.26
C GLY A 597 -29.16 -17.00 -35.99
N ILE A 598 -29.24 -15.67 -36.09
CA ILE A 598 -29.60 -14.79 -34.97
C ILE A 598 -30.95 -15.17 -34.38
N GLN A 599 -31.99 -15.30 -35.22
CA GLN A 599 -33.33 -15.69 -34.77
C GLN A 599 -33.33 -17.05 -34.07
N SER A 600 -32.51 -17.98 -34.56
CA SER A 600 -32.43 -19.33 -34.01
C SER A 600 -31.69 -19.38 -32.68
N ILE A 601 -30.65 -18.55 -32.50
CA ILE A 601 -29.93 -18.38 -31.23
C ILE A 601 -30.82 -17.66 -30.20
N LEU A 602 -31.55 -16.61 -30.61
CA LEU A 602 -32.46 -15.85 -29.74
C LEU A 602 -33.47 -16.74 -29.01
N ARG A 603 -34.01 -17.76 -29.68
CA ARG A 603 -34.95 -18.73 -29.08
C ARG A 603 -34.32 -19.54 -27.93
N MET A 604 -33.00 -19.74 -27.98
CA MET A 604 -32.24 -20.55 -27.00
C MET A 604 -31.53 -19.70 -25.94
N LEU A 605 -31.65 -18.37 -25.95
CA LEU A 605 -31.03 -17.51 -24.94
C LEU A 605 -31.51 -17.77 -23.51
N HIS A 606 -32.63 -18.47 -23.34
CA HIS A 606 -33.10 -18.84 -22.01
C HIS A 606 -32.14 -19.79 -21.28
N THR A 607 -31.32 -20.58 -22.01
CA THR A 607 -30.31 -21.50 -21.45
C THR A 607 -28.94 -20.85 -21.25
N VAL A 608 -28.72 -19.64 -21.80
CA VAL A 608 -27.49 -18.86 -21.66
C VAL A 608 -27.55 -18.04 -20.37
N SER A 609 -26.44 -17.99 -19.63
CA SER A 609 -26.34 -17.17 -18.41
C SER A 609 -25.76 -15.78 -18.68
N ASP A 610 -24.80 -15.70 -19.61
CA ASP A 610 -24.05 -14.48 -19.93
C ASP A 610 -23.78 -14.43 -21.43
N LEU A 611 -24.05 -13.31 -22.08
CA LEU A 611 -23.82 -13.08 -23.50
C LEU A 611 -22.86 -11.90 -23.68
N SER A 612 -21.75 -12.11 -24.39
CA SER A 612 -20.86 -11.03 -24.82
C SER A 612 -20.93 -10.88 -26.34
N VAL A 613 -21.36 -9.72 -26.83
CA VAL A 613 -21.50 -9.37 -28.25
C VAL A 613 -20.96 -7.97 -28.49
N ASP A 614 -20.49 -7.69 -29.70
CA ASP A 614 -20.11 -6.33 -30.11
C ASP A 614 -21.35 -5.46 -30.42
N ARG A 615 -21.15 -4.13 -30.52
CA ARG A 615 -22.22 -3.15 -30.75
C ARG A 615 -23.07 -3.40 -32.00
N ASN A 616 -22.46 -3.85 -33.11
CA ASN A 616 -23.19 -4.09 -34.36
C ASN A 616 -24.01 -5.38 -34.28
N GLN A 617 -23.40 -6.42 -33.69
CA GLN A 617 -24.10 -7.68 -33.46
C GLN A 617 -25.22 -7.51 -32.44
N LEU A 618 -25.03 -6.71 -31.38
CA LEU A 618 -26.05 -6.35 -30.41
C LEU A 618 -27.24 -5.64 -31.08
N LEU A 619 -27.00 -4.63 -31.93
CA LEU A 619 -28.07 -3.99 -32.70
C LEU A 619 -28.83 -4.99 -33.58
N SER A 620 -28.13 -5.92 -34.21
CA SER A 620 -28.76 -6.95 -35.05
C SER A 620 -29.66 -7.90 -34.23
N PHE A 621 -29.25 -8.25 -33.00
CA PHE A 621 -30.08 -9.00 -32.06
C PHE A 621 -31.30 -8.18 -31.61
N ILE A 622 -31.09 -6.89 -31.32
CA ILE A 622 -32.15 -5.96 -30.90
C ILE A 622 -33.21 -5.81 -32.01
N HIS A 623 -32.80 -5.56 -33.25
CA HIS A 623 -33.71 -5.50 -34.40
C HIS A 623 -34.49 -6.79 -34.61
N SER A 624 -33.83 -7.93 -34.46
CA SER A 624 -34.48 -9.23 -34.62
C SER A 624 -35.56 -9.47 -33.55
N CYS A 625 -35.30 -9.07 -32.30
CA CYS A 625 -36.30 -9.10 -31.22
C CYS A 625 -37.45 -8.11 -31.44
N ALA A 626 -37.16 -6.91 -31.96
CA ALA A 626 -38.16 -5.86 -32.19
C ALA A 626 -39.03 -6.11 -33.44
N ALA A 627 -38.60 -6.98 -34.36
CA ALA A 627 -39.30 -7.26 -35.61
C ALA A 627 -40.64 -8.02 -35.42
N SER A 628 -40.88 -8.64 -34.27
CA SER A 628 -42.14 -9.35 -34.01
C SER A 628 -42.54 -9.35 -32.53
N ASP A 629 -43.79 -8.96 -32.27
CA ASP A 629 -44.41 -9.01 -30.93
C ASP A 629 -44.44 -10.42 -30.31
N SER A 630 -44.25 -11.47 -31.13
CA SER A 630 -44.17 -12.87 -30.68
C SER A 630 -42.85 -13.23 -29.97
N GLN A 631 -41.87 -12.30 -29.92
CA GLN A 631 -40.54 -12.51 -29.33
C GLN A 631 -40.35 -11.84 -27.97
N GLN A 632 -41.43 -11.53 -27.25
CA GLN A 632 -41.35 -10.95 -25.89
C GLN A 632 -40.46 -11.77 -24.94
N GLU A 633 -40.56 -13.10 -24.98
CA GLU A 633 -39.71 -13.99 -24.19
C GLU A 633 -38.23 -13.86 -24.57
N ALA A 634 -37.93 -13.74 -25.86
CA ALA A 634 -36.56 -13.57 -26.36
C ALA A 634 -35.97 -12.20 -25.97
N ALA A 635 -36.77 -11.13 -26.00
CA ALA A 635 -36.35 -9.79 -25.55
C ALA A 635 -36.01 -9.80 -24.04
N SER A 636 -36.85 -10.43 -23.22
CA SER A 636 -36.58 -10.56 -21.78
C SER A 636 -35.36 -11.46 -21.49
N ALA A 637 -35.19 -12.54 -22.27
CA ALA A 637 -34.04 -13.42 -22.16
C ALA A 637 -32.75 -12.70 -22.57
N LEU A 638 -32.78 -11.90 -23.63
CA LEU A 638 -31.64 -11.09 -24.10
C LEU A 638 -31.19 -10.10 -23.02
N LEU A 639 -32.11 -9.32 -22.45
CA LEU A 639 -31.80 -8.39 -21.35
C LEU A 639 -31.21 -9.11 -20.14
N ARG A 640 -31.76 -10.28 -19.79
CA ARG A 640 -31.25 -11.09 -18.69
C ARG A 640 -29.83 -11.62 -18.97
N THR A 641 -29.56 -12.09 -20.18
CA THR A 641 -28.22 -12.58 -20.58
C THR A 641 -27.18 -11.48 -20.67
N LEU A 642 -27.60 -10.24 -20.92
CA LEU A 642 -26.74 -9.05 -20.92
C LEU A 642 -26.66 -8.38 -19.54
N GLN A 643 -27.16 -9.04 -18.49
CA GLN A 643 -27.18 -8.52 -17.11
C GLN A 643 -27.88 -7.16 -16.97
N HIS A 644 -28.90 -6.90 -17.80
CA HIS A 644 -29.60 -5.61 -17.89
C HIS A 644 -28.66 -4.43 -18.20
N SER A 645 -27.58 -4.66 -18.97
CA SER A 645 -26.73 -3.61 -19.53
C SER A 645 -26.70 -3.72 -21.06
N LEU A 646 -27.21 -2.68 -21.72
CA LEU A 646 -27.12 -2.52 -23.18
C LEU A 646 -25.97 -1.56 -23.47
N ASP A 647 -24.81 -2.11 -23.76
CA ASP A 647 -23.62 -1.34 -24.13
C ASP A 647 -23.48 -1.22 -25.65
N LEU A 648 -23.78 -0.04 -26.18
CA LEU A 648 -23.55 0.31 -27.59
C LEU A 648 -22.29 1.19 -27.76
N SER A 649 -21.56 1.45 -26.67
CA SER A 649 -20.33 2.25 -26.66
C SER A 649 -19.12 1.40 -27.08
N CYS A 650 -17.98 2.04 -27.34
CA CYS A 650 -16.76 1.34 -27.77
C CYS A 650 -16.02 0.71 -26.57
N SER A 651 -16.56 -0.31 -25.92
CA SER A 651 -15.88 -0.95 -24.78
C SER A 651 -14.88 -2.06 -25.17
N SER A 652 -14.82 -2.48 -26.44
CA SER A 652 -14.00 -3.63 -26.83
C SER A 652 -12.88 -3.36 -27.84
N CYS A 653 -12.67 -2.15 -28.35
CA CYS A 653 -11.64 -1.94 -29.36
C CYS A 653 -10.25 -2.24 -28.79
N VAL A 654 -9.64 -3.33 -29.26
CA VAL A 654 -8.20 -3.57 -29.14
C VAL A 654 -7.53 -2.39 -29.85
N GLU A 655 -6.70 -1.65 -29.12
CA GLU A 655 -5.91 -0.50 -29.61
C GLU A 655 -5.41 -0.75 -31.04
N LEU A 656 -6.05 -0.10 -32.01
CA LEU A 656 -5.52 0.02 -33.37
C LEU A 656 -4.69 1.30 -33.43
N PRO A 657 -3.56 1.30 -34.15
CA PRO A 657 -2.70 2.47 -34.30
C PRO A 657 -3.47 3.64 -34.95
N GLU A 658 -3.08 4.86 -34.59
CA GLU A 658 -3.78 6.16 -34.71
C GLU A 658 -4.22 6.60 -36.14
N GLU A 659 -4.17 5.75 -37.16
CA GLU A 659 -4.52 6.08 -38.55
C GLU A 659 -5.93 5.60 -38.98
N ASP A 660 -6.61 4.72 -38.25
CA ASP A 660 -8.00 4.31 -38.50
C ASP A 660 -8.89 4.62 -37.28
N GLN A 661 -9.18 5.90 -37.03
CA GLN A 661 -10.25 6.27 -36.11
C GLN A 661 -11.57 5.73 -36.68
N ALA A 662 -12.06 4.62 -36.12
CA ALA A 662 -13.35 4.06 -36.49
C ALA A 662 -14.42 5.15 -36.32
N GLU A 663 -15.11 5.50 -37.41
CA GLU A 663 -16.22 6.45 -37.39
C GLU A 663 -17.19 6.10 -36.23
N PRO A 664 -17.67 7.12 -35.49
CA PRO A 664 -18.61 6.88 -34.39
C PRO A 664 -19.85 6.14 -34.94
N LEU A 665 -20.36 5.18 -34.15
CA LEU A 665 -21.53 4.41 -34.58
C LEU A 665 -22.72 5.37 -34.69
N ARG A 666 -23.28 5.50 -35.89
CA ARG A 666 -24.52 6.24 -36.13
C ARG A 666 -25.71 5.39 -35.76
N VAL A 667 -26.37 5.76 -34.67
CA VAL A 667 -27.60 5.13 -34.18
C VAL A 667 -28.78 5.86 -34.82
N THR A 668 -29.46 5.17 -35.74
CA THR A 668 -30.60 5.70 -36.51
C THR A 668 -31.89 5.71 -35.68
N ALA A 669 -32.90 6.45 -36.13
CA ALA A 669 -34.23 6.40 -35.52
C ALA A 669 -34.85 4.98 -35.49
N ALA A 670 -34.48 4.10 -36.42
CA ALA A 670 -34.91 2.71 -36.42
C ALA A 670 -34.26 1.90 -35.27
N ASP A 671 -32.97 2.13 -35.02
CA ASP A 671 -32.23 1.53 -33.91
C ASP A 671 -32.83 1.93 -32.56
N CYS A 672 -33.08 3.23 -32.36
CA CYS A 672 -33.71 3.75 -31.14
C CYS A 672 -35.12 3.19 -30.92
N ARG A 673 -35.89 2.99 -32.01
CA ARG A 673 -37.21 2.35 -31.93
C ARG A 673 -37.10 0.91 -31.46
N ALA A 674 -36.14 0.15 -31.98
CA ALA A 674 -35.92 -1.24 -31.60
C ALA A 674 -35.46 -1.36 -30.13
N VAL A 675 -34.53 -0.50 -29.70
CA VAL A 675 -34.09 -0.38 -28.30
C VAL A 675 -35.27 -0.05 -27.39
N SER A 676 -36.06 0.97 -27.73
CA SER A 676 -37.26 1.37 -26.98
C SER A 676 -38.25 0.21 -26.84
N THR A 677 -38.48 -0.55 -27.92
CA THR A 677 -39.38 -1.71 -27.91
C THR A 677 -38.92 -2.79 -26.94
N ILE A 678 -37.62 -3.11 -26.90
CA ILE A 678 -37.08 -4.11 -25.96
C ILE A 678 -37.10 -3.62 -24.52
N LEU A 679 -36.76 -2.35 -24.29
CA LEU A 679 -36.73 -1.77 -22.95
C LEU A 679 -38.12 -1.73 -22.30
N ARG A 680 -39.19 -1.58 -23.10
CA ARG A 680 -40.58 -1.70 -22.61
C ARG A 680 -40.91 -3.07 -22.03
N HIS A 681 -40.16 -4.11 -22.43
CA HIS A 681 -40.32 -5.47 -21.92
C HIS A 681 -39.37 -5.78 -20.75
N SER A 682 -38.56 -4.81 -20.29
CA SER A 682 -37.75 -4.97 -19.08
C SER A 682 -38.61 -4.90 -17.82
N SER A 683 -38.33 -5.80 -16.87
CA SER A 683 -38.94 -5.79 -15.52
C SER A 683 -38.02 -5.21 -14.44
N ARG A 684 -36.81 -4.80 -14.82
CA ARG A 684 -35.77 -4.25 -13.93
C ARG A 684 -35.16 -2.99 -14.56
N ASP A 685 -34.53 -2.18 -13.72
CA ASP A 685 -33.72 -1.05 -14.17
C ASP A 685 -32.61 -1.54 -15.10
N THR A 686 -32.62 -1.05 -16.34
CA THR A 686 -31.63 -1.44 -17.38
C THR A 686 -30.64 -0.29 -17.60
N GLN A 687 -29.35 -0.58 -17.68
CA GLN A 687 -28.34 0.40 -18.04
C GLN A 687 -28.23 0.49 -19.57
N LEU A 688 -28.20 1.70 -20.12
CA LEU A 688 -28.00 1.95 -21.55
C LEU A 688 -26.80 2.88 -21.74
N HIS A 689 -25.78 2.39 -22.44
CA HIS A 689 -24.52 3.11 -22.66
C HIS A 689 -24.42 3.58 -24.12
N LEU A 690 -24.28 4.89 -24.30
CA LEU A 690 -24.20 5.61 -25.58
C LEU A 690 -23.08 6.68 -25.54
N ARG A 691 -21.89 6.33 -25.04
CA ARG A 691 -20.78 7.28 -24.85
C ARG A 691 -20.05 7.64 -26.15
N ASP A 692 -20.03 6.74 -27.14
CA ASP A 692 -19.29 6.95 -28.40
C ASP A 692 -20.21 6.83 -29.63
N CYS A 693 -21.47 7.26 -29.47
CA CYS A 693 -22.51 7.13 -30.50
C CYS A 693 -22.95 8.50 -31.01
N GLU A 694 -23.16 8.61 -32.33
CA GLU A 694 -23.91 9.71 -32.94
C GLU A 694 -25.37 9.29 -33.05
N VAL A 695 -26.29 9.98 -32.36
CA VAL A 695 -27.71 9.65 -32.37
C VAL A 695 -28.50 10.76 -33.05
N GLU A 696 -29.42 10.38 -33.94
CA GLU A 696 -30.36 11.33 -34.56
C GLU A 696 -31.35 11.87 -33.53
N ASP A 697 -31.65 13.17 -33.56
CA ASP A 697 -32.62 13.82 -32.66
C ASP A 697 -33.99 13.11 -32.69
N SER A 698 -34.45 12.71 -33.88
CA SER A 698 -35.70 11.96 -34.05
C SER A 698 -35.69 10.56 -33.44
N GLY A 699 -34.50 9.97 -33.24
CA GLY A 699 -34.30 8.71 -32.54
C GLY A 699 -34.31 8.87 -31.02
N LEU A 700 -33.67 9.91 -30.50
CA LEU A 700 -33.67 10.24 -29.07
C LEU A 700 -35.09 10.51 -28.54
N ASP A 701 -35.93 11.14 -29.35
CA ASP A 701 -37.35 11.35 -29.03
C ASP A 701 -38.11 10.04 -28.73
N LEU A 702 -37.70 8.93 -29.35
CA LEU A 702 -38.33 7.61 -29.17
C LEU A 702 -37.89 6.89 -27.88
N LEU A 703 -36.85 7.40 -27.20
CA LEU A 703 -36.35 6.84 -25.95
C LEU A 703 -37.04 7.43 -24.72
N PHE A 704 -37.55 8.67 -24.78
CA PHE A 704 -38.25 9.31 -23.65
C PHE A 704 -39.31 8.45 -22.95
N PRO A 705 -40.18 7.70 -23.68
CA PRO A 705 -41.21 6.87 -23.04
C PRO A 705 -40.68 5.72 -22.18
N VAL A 706 -39.40 5.36 -22.30
CA VAL A 706 -38.78 4.24 -21.57
C VAL A 706 -37.72 4.69 -20.55
N LEU A 707 -37.41 5.98 -20.47
CA LEU A 707 -36.34 6.49 -19.60
C LEU A 707 -36.59 6.28 -18.10
N ASP A 708 -37.86 6.22 -17.67
CA ASP A 708 -38.22 6.04 -16.26
C ASP A 708 -37.63 4.78 -15.60
N GLY A 709 -37.32 3.75 -16.38
CA GLY A 709 -36.77 2.47 -15.93
C GLY A 709 -35.36 2.17 -16.47
N VAL A 710 -34.64 3.19 -16.93
CA VAL A 710 -33.33 3.04 -17.58
C VAL A 710 -32.30 3.93 -16.90
N ARG A 711 -31.09 3.44 -16.66
CA ARG A 711 -29.94 4.29 -16.29
C ARG A 711 -29.11 4.61 -17.52
N LEU A 712 -29.07 5.87 -17.92
CA LEU A 712 -28.36 6.35 -19.09
C LEU A 712 -26.91 6.69 -18.79
N ARG A 713 -26.00 6.24 -19.65
CA ARG A 713 -24.60 6.67 -19.69
C ARG A 713 -24.29 7.16 -21.09
N VAL A 714 -24.41 8.45 -21.32
CA VAL A 714 -24.31 9.11 -22.63
C VAL A 714 -23.05 9.97 -22.72
N SER A 715 -22.61 10.33 -23.93
CA SER A 715 -21.64 11.41 -24.13
C SER A 715 -22.26 12.77 -23.83
N LYS A 716 -21.40 13.77 -23.61
CA LYS A 716 -21.80 15.17 -23.45
C LYS A 716 -22.59 15.69 -24.65
N THR A 717 -22.26 15.27 -25.87
CA THR A 717 -22.98 15.65 -27.09
C THR A 717 -24.42 15.12 -27.10
N VAL A 718 -24.60 13.83 -26.81
CA VAL A 718 -25.93 13.19 -26.72
C VAL A 718 -26.73 13.72 -25.54
N LEU A 719 -26.05 14.04 -24.41
CA LEU A 719 -26.68 14.68 -23.26
C LEU A 719 -27.27 16.05 -23.62
N VAL A 720 -26.51 16.89 -24.32
CA VAL A 720 -26.96 18.21 -24.78
C VAL A 720 -28.12 18.09 -25.79
N GLN A 721 -28.09 17.10 -26.68
CA GLN A 721 -29.20 16.80 -27.59
C GLN A 721 -30.47 16.42 -26.81
N LEU A 722 -30.37 15.51 -25.84
CA LEU A 722 -31.48 15.10 -24.97
C LEU A 722 -32.07 16.28 -24.20
N LEU A 723 -31.24 17.17 -23.66
CA LEU A 723 -31.68 18.39 -22.98
C LEU A 723 -32.43 19.32 -23.93
N THR A 724 -31.93 19.49 -25.15
CA THR A 724 -32.56 20.35 -26.16
C THR A 724 -33.92 19.83 -26.62
N LEU A 725 -34.15 18.52 -26.54
CA LEU A 725 -35.41 17.83 -26.87
C LEU A 725 -36.44 17.82 -25.73
N LEU A 726 -36.12 18.40 -24.57
CA LEU A 726 -37.08 18.57 -23.47
C LEU A 726 -38.18 19.58 -23.81
N ALA A 727 -37.88 20.59 -24.63
CA ALA A 727 -38.81 21.65 -24.99
C ALA A 727 -39.86 21.14 -25.99
N VAL A 728 -41.03 20.73 -25.48
CA VAL A 728 -42.19 20.28 -26.27
C VAL A 728 -43.35 21.27 -26.10
N ASP A 729 -44.24 21.35 -27.10
CA ASP A 729 -45.40 22.25 -27.13
C ASP A 729 -46.39 22.08 -25.95
N SER A 730 -46.22 21.04 -25.11
CA SER A 730 -47.09 20.67 -23.99
C SER A 730 -46.32 20.73 -22.66
N GLU A 731 -46.73 21.62 -21.75
CA GLU A 731 -46.11 21.78 -20.43
C GLU A 731 -46.10 20.46 -19.62
N THR A 732 -47.17 19.67 -19.72
CA THR A 732 -47.28 18.39 -19.01
C THR A 732 -46.33 17.33 -19.53
N ASP A 733 -46.01 17.36 -20.82
CA ASP A 733 -45.08 16.40 -21.43
C ASP A 733 -43.64 16.82 -21.19
N THR A 734 -43.35 18.13 -21.23
CA THR A 734 -42.06 18.70 -20.84
C THR A 734 -41.70 18.34 -19.39
N MET A 735 -42.65 18.48 -18.47
CA MET A 735 -42.47 18.08 -17.07
C MET A 735 -42.15 16.59 -16.94
N ARG A 736 -42.93 15.71 -17.60
CA ARG A 736 -42.69 14.26 -17.56
C ARG A 736 -41.33 13.89 -18.13
N ARG A 737 -40.97 14.42 -19.30
CA ARG A 737 -39.67 14.17 -19.95
C ARG A 737 -38.49 14.61 -19.08
N ALA A 738 -38.59 15.77 -18.43
CA ALA A 738 -37.56 16.27 -17.53
C ALA A 738 -37.36 15.34 -16.33
N VAL A 739 -38.45 14.91 -15.67
CA VAL A 739 -38.39 13.97 -14.53
C VAL A 739 -37.82 12.62 -14.95
N SER A 740 -38.27 12.07 -16.08
CA SER A 740 -37.79 10.80 -16.61
C SER A 740 -36.30 10.83 -16.97
N LEU A 741 -35.84 11.93 -17.59
CA LEU A 741 -34.43 12.12 -17.94
C LEU A 741 -33.55 12.25 -16.68
N CYS A 742 -33.96 13.05 -15.69
CA CYS A 742 -33.21 13.18 -14.44
C CYS A 742 -33.10 11.87 -13.68
N ARG A 743 -34.19 11.10 -13.60
CA ARG A 743 -34.17 9.76 -13.01
C ARG A 743 -33.22 8.83 -13.78
N ALA A 744 -33.23 8.92 -15.11
CA ALA A 744 -32.37 8.09 -15.94
C ALA A 744 -30.88 8.42 -15.81
N LEU A 745 -30.53 9.69 -15.58
CA LEU A 745 -29.15 10.12 -15.34
C LEU A 745 -28.66 9.83 -13.92
N GLY A 746 -29.56 9.41 -13.01
CA GLY A 746 -29.21 9.08 -11.63
C GLY A 746 -28.95 10.31 -10.74
N GLY A 747 -29.35 11.50 -11.19
CA GLY A 747 -29.16 12.76 -10.47
C GLY A 747 -27.84 13.49 -10.78
N GLU A 748 -26.98 12.92 -11.63
CA GLU A 748 -25.72 13.52 -12.05
C GLU A 748 -25.84 14.13 -13.45
N LEU A 749 -25.46 15.41 -13.61
CA LEU A 749 -25.40 16.08 -14.89
C LEU A 749 -24.03 16.74 -15.09
N ASP A 750 -23.18 16.11 -15.88
CA ASP A 750 -21.87 16.64 -16.28
C ASP A 750 -21.94 17.33 -17.64
N LEU A 751 -21.74 18.66 -17.63
CA LEU A 751 -21.58 19.48 -18.83
C LEU A 751 -20.21 20.15 -18.91
N SER A 752 -19.23 19.75 -18.09
CA SER A 752 -17.94 20.44 -18.03
C SER A 752 -17.25 20.50 -19.39
N HIS A 753 -16.55 21.60 -19.64
CA HIS A 753 -15.86 21.90 -20.90
C HIS A 753 -16.77 22.01 -22.14
N PHE A 754 -18.10 22.05 -22.00
CA PHE A 754 -19.04 22.27 -23.11
C PHE A 754 -19.54 23.73 -23.11
N THR A 755 -19.62 24.37 -24.29
CA THR A 755 -20.11 25.76 -24.38
C THR A 755 -21.62 25.81 -24.21
N VAL A 756 -22.10 26.47 -23.15
CA VAL A 756 -23.54 26.57 -22.86
C VAL A 756 -24.16 27.75 -23.59
N ASP A 757 -24.93 27.46 -24.64
CA ASP A 757 -25.71 28.46 -25.38
C ASP A 757 -27.02 28.84 -24.67
N GLN A 758 -27.64 29.96 -25.08
CA GLN A 758 -28.92 30.44 -24.53
C GLN A 758 -30.05 29.38 -24.58
N LYS A 759 -30.06 28.55 -25.63
CA LYS A 759 -31.05 27.47 -25.80
C LYS A 759 -30.83 26.32 -24.80
N LEU A 760 -29.57 25.94 -24.57
CA LEU A 760 -29.20 24.92 -23.59
C LEU A 760 -29.46 25.42 -22.17
N CYS A 761 -29.13 26.68 -21.88
CA CYS A 761 -29.44 27.34 -20.61
C CYS A 761 -30.96 27.32 -20.32
N GLY A 762 -31.80 27.67 -21.30
CA GLY A 762 -33.26 27.56 -21.14
C GLY A 762 -33.73 26.13 -20.87
N SER A 763 -33.10 25.13 -21.50
CA SER A 763 -33.42 23.71 -21.29
C SER A 763 -32.96 23.20 -19.91
N LEU A 764 -31.83 23.70 -19.42
CA LEU A 764 -31.31 23.44 -18.07
C LEU A 764 -32.25 24.02 -17.01
N VAL A 765 -32.74 25.25 -17.19
CA VAL A 765 -33.74 25.85 -16.30
C VAL A 765 -35.01 25.00 -16.26
N LEU A 766 -35.52 24.56 -17.42
CA LEU A 766 -36.69 23.67 -17.48
C LEU A 766 -36.47 22.36 -16.72
N MET A 767 -35.27 21.80 -16.78
CA MET A 767 -34.92 20.59 -16.02
C MET A 767 -34.85 20.86 -14.51
N LEU A 768 -34.18 21.94 -14.10
CA LEU A 768 -34.05 22.35 -12.68
C LEU A 768 -35.39 22.77 -12.05
N ASP A 769 -36.34 23.24 -12.85
CA ASP A 769 -37.67 23.60 -12.36
C ASP A 769 -38.58 22.40 -12.11
N ASN A 770 -38.44 21.35 -12.92
CA ASN A 770 -39.36 20.22 -12.91
C ASN A 770 -38.79 18.96 -12.23
N SER A 771 -37.49 18.92 -11.92
CA SER A 771 -36.84 17.77 -11.27
C SER A 771 -36.37 18.12 -9.85
N GLU A 772 -36.87 17.40 -8.85
CA GLU A 772 -36.43 17.51 -7.45
C GLU A 772 -35.26 16.55 -7.11
N GLY A 773 -34.72 15.84 -8.10
CA GLY A 773 -33.79 14.73 -7.92
C GLY A 773 -32.39 14.92 -8.53
N LEU A 774 -32.05 16.11 -9.01
CA LEU A 774 -30.70 16.42 -9.50
C LEU A 774 -29.79 16.73 -8.31
N THR A 775 -28.83 15.85 -8.04
CA THR A 775 -27.92 15.95 -6.89
C THR A 775 -26.62 16.65 -7.26
N GLU A 776 -26.10 16.41 -8.46
CA GLU A 776 -24.80 16.91 -8.91
C GLU A 776 -24.93 17.58 -10.28
N LEU A 777 -24.40 18.80 -10.39
CA LEU A 777 -24.35 19.58 -11.63
C LEU A 777 -22.93 20.13 -11.80
N ASP A 778 -22.22 19.67 -12.82
CA ASP A 778 -20.88 20.16 -13.15
C ASP A 778 -20.96 21.10 -14.36
N LEU A 779 -20.64 22.38 -14.13
CA LEU A 779 -20.58 23.44 -15.15
C LEU A 779 -19.15 24.00 -15.29
N SER A 780 -18.15 23.28 -14.80
CA SER A 780 -16.76 23.73 -14.85
C SER A 780 -16.30 23.96 -16.29
N HIS A 781 -15.56 25.04 -16.52
CA HIS A 781 -15.02 25.44 -17.84
C HIS A 781 -16.06 25.64 -18.98
N CYS A 782 -17.32 25.96 -18.67
CA CYS A 782 -18.41 26.12 -19.66
C CYS A 782 -18.53 27.50 -20.36
N GLN A 783 -17.60 28.43 -20.12
CA GLN A 783 -17.62 29.80 -20.67
C GLN A 783 -18.96 30.56 -20.46
N LEU A 784 -19.55 30.42 -19.27
CA LEU A 784 -20.82 31.07 -18.93
C LEU A 784 -20.70 32.60 -18.97
N THR A 785 -21.59 33.26 -19.70
CA THR A 785 -21.72 34.72 -19.68
C THR A 785 -22.56 35.17 -18.48
N ASP A 786 -22.34 36.40 -17.98
CA ASP A 786 -23.06 36.96 -16.83
C ASP A 786 -24.59 36.91 -17.00
N GLN A 787 -25.09 37.06 -18.23
CA GLN A 787 -26.51 37.00 -18.55
C GLN A 787 -27.11 35.59 -18.38
N LEU A 788 -26.36 34.54 -18.73
CA LEU A 788 -26.80 33.15 -18.56
C LEU A 788 -26.70 32.72 -17.09
N LEU A 789 -25.68 33.21 -16.37
CA LEU A 789 -25.52 32.97 -14.94
C LEU A 789 -26.69 33.55 -14.14
N LEU A 790 -27.15 34.77 -14.47
CA LEU A 790 -28.32 35.41 -13.87
C LEU A 790 -29.61 34.61 -14.03
N GLN A 791 -29.75 33.84 -15.12
CA GLN A 791 -30.91 32.97 -15.35
C GLN A 791 -30.81 31.65 -14.56
N LEU A 792 -29.62 31.13 -14.36
CA LEU A 792 -29.40 29.87 -13.63
C LEU A 792 -29.44 30.06 -12.10
N ILE A 793 -28.94 31.18 -11.58
CA ILE A 793 -28.74 31.41 -10.15
C ILE A 793 -30.01 31.26 -9.31
N THR A 794 -31.18 31.55 -9.89
CA THR A 794 -32.48 31.40 -9.24
C THR A 794 -32.87 29.94 -9.02
N HIS A 795 -32.24 29.00 -9.70
CA HIS A 795 -32.56 27.56 -9.68
C HIS A 795 -31.42 26.70 -9.12
N LEU A 796 -30.17 27.20 -9.06
CA LEU A 796 -28.99 26.46 -8.57
C LEU A 796 -29.08 26.03 -7.09
N HIS A 797 -29.87 26.72 -6.27
CA HIS A 797 -30.11 26.34 -4.86
C HIS A 797 -30.76 24.95 -4.68
N LYS A 798 -31.27 24.36 -5.77
CA LYS A 798 -31.91 23.03 -5.78
C LYS A 798 -30.92 21.87 -5.95
N VAL A 799 -29.66 22.14 -6.29
CA VAL A 799 -28.61 21.13 -6.50
C VAL A 799 -27.76 20.98 -5.23
N GLN A 800 -27.36 19.75 -4.88
CA GLN A 800 -26.61 19.48 -3.66
C GLN A 800 -25.10 19.72 -3.82
N VAL A 801 -24.54 19.37 -4.98
CA VAL A 801 -23.13 19.57 -5.34
C VAL A 801 -23.06 20.31 -6.67
N LEU A 802 -22.38 21.46 -6.68
CA LEU A 802 -22.19 22.31 -7.85
C LEU A 802 -20.68 22.54 -8.04
N GLU A 803 -20.13 22.09 -9.15
CA GLU A 803 -18.72 22.29 -9.55
C GLU A 803 -18.56 23.26 -10.73
#